data_AF-A0A7S1CGW2-F1
#
_entry.id   AF-A0A7S1CGW2-F1
#
_cell.length_a   1.000
_cell.length_b   1.000
_cell.length_c   1.000
_cell.angle_alpha   90.00
_cell.angle_beta   90.00
_cell.angle_gamma   90.00
#
_symmetry.space_group_name_H-M   'P 1'
#
loop_
_entity.id
_entity.type
_entity.pdbx_description
1 polymer ?
#
loop_
_entity_poly.entity_id
_entity_poly.type
_entity_poly.pdbx_seq_one_letter_code
_entity_poly.pdbx_strand_id
1 'polypeptide(L)'
;AAASRAAAGGAGGGDVGHVRAALVGLSRWVPAEDATEKLVSFDAKHRDGHIFKALGVLCSPTSTARAIKKARDDLMKRLGGKSDDAELIKPLIRRTAMNTVHVDSVPHMLDLLRTAIDDGDLRFARSSADLMLVMAKCFPGLFASSMDVVADIVKAGADGVTAPMMEILATGTDRSELRNTLAPLKKTLLDSCLSGDCDEAKAAVASLVNTYGGKDKTLTSLAASLASEEALDVDNDKLETVLRALASLALEDALSFATVADEVVGFCKGLIVDNEDAADNRRARTGSADQPGCRRRVMCCKVLTNYARGLARLSGKPAGPSVDSLHATARDVMDVLDSVITTDGNPHNSDRASFDEKAETRLAAATCMLRLARVPGFDALISPERFQRVAFLVEDESERVRETLRNKVLHYMNAGRLPVRYLAFLVLAQVPMGKDDRKAFKFAVSRLIANMRARLQRLKEATARASRGTGGRGDATMNDSFDEEVDLDASQDKGGARAGDVDMEAEAGGKGEASGPSAADVQRIQMMPEYAVPATVHLIAHLPDFPTDVNGRGNADGALTLKELQAYVEVMVDMVASDGDALNPGNTSFLLHMLRRMRQCDDTQSPGSRNVHIVNDIVRNVLTRNVKTDSDLSQYPGKIWLPVACFTQLASGPVFSVMESLVPPDFGVSRSPTKSPRKKAHGHGPSPAKAAGKGKAKSPAKRRRVSKSPPAKAGAKAAGTA
;
A
#
# COMPACT_ATOMS: atom_id res chain seq x y z
N ALA A 1 2.11 -8.31 -27.16
CA ALA A 1 2.73 -9.03 -28.30
C ALA A 1 2.68 -8.21 -29.59
N ALA A 2 1.51 -7.97 -30.22
CA ALA A 2 1.45 -7.18 -31.47
C ALA A 2 1.91 -5.71 -31.33
N ALA A 3 1.56 -5.03 -30.23
CA ALA A 3 2.06 -3.68 -29.93
C ALA A 3 3.58 -3.64 -29.67
N SER A 4 4.13 -4.69 -29.04
CA SER A 4 5.58 -4.87 -28.81
C SER A 4 6.33 -5.06 -30.14
N ARG A 5 5.76 -5.87 -31.05
CA ARG A 5 6.29 -6.13 -32.39
C ARG A 5 6.26 -4.90 -33.31
N ALA A 6 5.30 -3.98 -33.11
CA ALA A 6 5.22 -2.73 -33.86
C ALA A 6 6.20 -1.66 -33.36
N ALA A 7 6.53 -1.66 -32.06
CA ALA A 7 7.48 -0.71 -31.47
C ALA A 7 8.95 -1.10 -31.73
N ALA A 8 9.26 -2.39 -31.84
CA ALA A 8 10.63 -2.91 -31.89
C ALA A 8 11.22 -3.04 -33.31
N GLY A 9 11.02 -2.04 -34.17
CA GLY A 9 11.52 -2.05 -35.55
C GLY A 9 12.94 -2.61 -35.68
N GLY A 10 13.05 -3.85 -36.18
CA GLY A 10 14.26 -4.37 -36.83
C GLY A 10 15.38 -5.04 -36.02
N ALA A 11 15.28 -5.31 -34.71
CA ALA A 11 16.38 -5.97 -33.95
C ALA A 11 15.93 -7.25 -33.20
N GLY A 12 16.14 -8.41 -33.84
CA GLY A 12 15.59 -9.73 -33.47
C GLY A 12 16.21 -10.46 -32.28
N GLY A 13 16.37 -9.81 -31.11
CA GLY A 13 16.88 -10.49 -29.90
C GLY A 13 16.06 -10.31 -28.61
N GLY A 14 15.43 -9.14 -28.42
CA GLY A 14 14.77 -8.77 -27.13
C GLY A 14 13.29 -9.18 -27.00
N ASP A 15 12.65 -9.62 -28.07
CA ASP A 15 11.18 -9.72 -28.18
C ASP A 15 10.59 -11.01 -27.55
N VAL A 16 11.35 -12.12 -27.55
CA VAL A 16 10.84 -13.43 -27.09
C VAL A 16 10.66 -13.49 -25.57
N GLY A 17 11.54 -12.84 -24.81
CA GLY A 17 11.49 -12.81 -23.35
C GLY A 17 10.27 -12.09 -22.80
N HIS A 18 9.95 -10.92 -23.36
CA HIS A 18 8.81 -10.10 -22.97
C HIS A 18 7.47 -10.75 -23.34
N VAL A 19 7.36 -11.32 -24.55
CA VAL A 19 6.15 -12.04 -24.97
C VAL A 19 5.89 -13.24 -24.06
N ARG A 20 6.91 -14.05 -23.76
CA ARG A 20 6.76 -15.19 -22.86
C ARG A 20 6.34 -14.77 -21.45
N ALA A 21 6.93 -13.70 -20.91
CA ALA A 21 6.53 -13.17 -19.59
C ALA A 21 5.05 -12.76 -19.56
N ALA A 22 4.56 -12.06 -20.60
CA ALA A 22 3.15 -11.70 -20.72
C ALA A 22 2.23 -12.93 -20.81
N LEU A 23 2.65 -13.98 -21.53
CA LEU A 23 1.89 -15.24 -21.62
C LEU A 23 1.87 -16.01 -20.29
N VAL A 24 2.92 -15.94 -19.48
CA VAL A 24 2.94 -16.46 -18.10
C VAL A 24 1.96 -15.70 -17.21
N GLY A 25 1.81 -14.38 -17.41
CA GLY A 25 0.77 -13.60 -16.73
C GLY A 25 -0.63 -14.08 -17.10
N LEU A 26 -0.89 -14.26 -18.40
CA LEU A 26 -2.18 -14.69 -18.95
C LEU A 26 -2.53 -16.14 -18.63
N SER A 27 -1.55 -17.03 -18.43
CA SER A 27 -1.81 -18.46 -18.18
C SER A 27 -2.63 -18.68 -16.91
N ARG A 28 -2.53 -17.77 -15.92
CA ARG A 28 -3.34 -17.76 -14.70
C ARG A 28 -4.84 -17.65 -14.97
N TRP A 29 -5.22 -17.13 -16.15
CA TRP A 29 -6.60 -16.89 -16.54
C TRP A 29 -7.18 -18.01 -17.41
N VAL A 30 -6.35 -19.00 -17.73
CA VAL A 30 -6.71 -20.17 -18.54
C VAL A 30 -6.76 -21.40 -17.64
N PRO A 31 -7.88 -22.12 -17.57
CA PRO A 31 -8.01 -23.33 -16.76
C PRO A 31 -7.37 -24.54 -17.47
N ALA A 32 -6.03 -24.57 -17.54
CA ALA A 32 -5.28 -25.70 -18.10
C ALA A 32 -3.98 -25.95 -17.32
N GLU A 33 -3.64 -27.22 -17.08
CA GLU A 33 -2.45 -27.63 -16.31
C GLU A 33 -1.13 -27.17 -16.94
N ASP A 34 -1.07 -27.05 -18.28
CA ASP A 34 0.07 -26.51 -19.05
C ASP A 34 -0.30 -25.23 -19.81
N ALA A 35 -1.05 -24.33 -19.16
CA ALA A 35 -1.58 -23.13 -19.82
C ALA A 35 -0.49 -22.26 -20.46
N THR A 36 0.69 -22.14 -19.84
CA THR A 36 1.80 -21.33 -20.37
C THR A 36 2.35 -21.92 -21.66
N GLU A 37 2.66 -23.22 -21.67
CA GLU A 37 3.20 -23.94 -22.83
C GLU A 37 2.19 -23.91 -23.98
N LYS A 38 0.90 -24.13 -23.68
CA LYS A 38 -0.18 -24.06 -24.67
C LYS A 38 -0.31 -22.66 -25.28
N LEU A 39 -0.23 -21.61 -24.48
CA LEU A 39 -0.26 -20.22 -24.98
C LEU A 39 0.98 -19.86 -25.81
N VAL A 40 2.17 -20.34 -25.41
CA VAL A 40 3.40 -20.16 -26.20
C VAL A 40 3.28 -20.89 -27.54
N SER A 41 2.72 -22.11 -27.54
CA SER A 41 2.47 -22.85 -28.77
C SER A 41 1.44 -22.16 -29.67
N PHE A 42 0.42 -21.54 -29.07
CA PHE A 42 -0.59 -20.75 -29.77
C PHE A 42 0.02 -19.52 -30.47
N ASP A 43 0.86 -18.72 -29.78
CA ASP A 43 1.54 -17.58 -30.42
C ASP A 43 2.50 -18.02 -31.53
N ALA A 44 3.21 -19.13 -31.34
CA ALA A 44 4.10 -19.68 -32.36
C ALA A 44 3.35 -20.18 -33.60
N LYS A 45 2.17 -20.79 -33.43
CA LYS A 45 1.32 -21.35 -34.49
C LYS A 45 0.60 -20.27 -35.29
N HIS A 46 0.09 -19.23 -34.63
CA HIS A 46 -0.77 -18.21 -35.24
C HIS A 46 -0.03 -16.92 -35.56
N ARG A 47 1.04 -17.01 -36.37
CA ARG A 47 1.86 -15.84 -36.76
C ARG A 47 1.13 -14.80 -37.64
N ASP A 48 -0.01 -15.16 -38.23
CA ASP A 48 -0.84 -14.25 -39.00
C ASP A 48 -1.48 -13.19 -38.07
N GLY A 49 -1.23 -11.91 -38.36
CA GLY A 49 -1.65 -10.78 -37.54
C GLY A 49 -3.17 -10.64 -37.38
N HIS A 50 -3.98 -11.32 -38.20
CA HIS A 50 -5.44 -11.24 -38.15
C HIS A 50 -6.04 -11.71 -36.80
N ILE A 51 -5.52 -12.78 -36.21
CA ILE A 51 -5.99 -13.29 -34.90
C ILE A 51 -5.70 -12.28 -33.80
N PHE A 52 -4.48 -11.76 -33.77
CA PHE A 52 -4.07 -10.76 -32.79
C PHE A 52 -4.77 -9.41 -32.99
N LYS A 53 -5.08 -9.03 -34.23
CA LYS A 53 -5.90 -7.85 -34.53
C LYS A 53 -7.31 -8.01 -33.98
N ALA A 54 -7.94 -9.17 -34.17
CA ALA A 54 -9.25 -9.46 -33.62
C ALA A 54 -9.25 -9.43 -32.07
N LEU A 55 -8.25 -10.07 -31.44
CA LEU A 55 -8.05 -10.00 -29.99
C LEU A 55 -7.84 -8.55 -29.50
N GLY A 56 -7.07 -7.74 -30.23
CA GLY A 56 -6.89 -6.32 -29.92
C GLY A 56 -8.19 -5.54 -29.94
N VAL A 57 -9.05 -5.77 -30.95
CA VAL A 57 -10.37 -5.13 -31.03
C VAL A 57 -11.27 -5.55 -29.86
N LEU A 58 -11.25 -6.84 -29.48
CA LEU A 58 -12.05 -7.36 -28.36
C LEU A 58 -11.67 -6.73 -27.03
N CYS A 59 -10.38 -6.52 -26.79
CA CYS A 59 -9.88 -5.95 -25.53
C CYS A 59 -9.91 -4.42 -25.49
N SER A 60 -10.28 -3.75 -26.59
CA SER A 60 -10.28 -2.29 -26.64
C SER A 60 -11.65 -1.70 -26.26
N PRO A 61 -11.73 -0.85 -25.22
CA PRO A 61 -12.97 -0.17 -24.83
C PRO A 61 -13.42 0.87 -25.88
N THR A 62 -12.53 1.34 -26.74
CA THR A 62 -12.85 2.29 -27.82
C THR A 62 -13.45 1.62 -29.06
N SER A 63 -13.53 0.29 -29.08
CA SER A 63 -14.20 -0.46 -30.17
C SER A 63 -15.71 -0.36 -30.05
N THR A 64 -16.41 -0.27 -31.17
CA THR A 64 -17.89 -0.33 -31.19
C THR A 64 -18.41 -1.73 -30.85
N ALA A 65 -19.64 -1.83 -30.34
CA ALA A 65 -20.29 -3.11 -30.03
C ALA A 65 -20.33 -4.03 -31.25
N ARG A 66 -20.57 -3.43 -32.44
CA ARG A 66 -20.57 -4.14 -33.73
C ARG A 66 -19.19 -4.67 -34.07
N ALA A 67 -18.13 -3.88 -33.88
CA ALA A 67 -16.75 -4.30 -34.14
C ALA A 67 -16.32 -5.44 -33.20
N ILE A 68 -16.66 -5.35 -31.92
CA ILE A 68 -16.38 -6.40 -30.92
C ILE A 68 -17.08 -7.70 -31.31
N LYS A 69 -18.38 -7.64 -31.62
CA LYS A 69 -19.14 -8.83 -32.05
C LYS A 69 -18.53 -9.46 -33.31
N LYS A 70 -18.22 -8.64 -34.32
CA LYS A 70 -17.60 -9.10 -35.57
C LYS A 70 -16.23 -9.73 -35.32
N ALA A 71 -15.37 -9.09 -34.52
CA ALA A 71 -14.04 -9.59 -34.20
C ALA A 71 -14.10 -10.94 -33.48
N ARG A 72 -15.05 -11.12 -32.55
CA ARG A 72 -15.28 -12.40 -31.87
C ARG A 72 -15.68 -13.49 -32.86
N ASP A 73 -16.67 -13.20 -33.70
CA ASP A 73 -17.22 -14.19 -34.63
C ASP A 73 -16.17 -14.57 -35.70
N ASP A 74 -15.40 -13.61 -36.19
CA ASP A 74 -14.28 -13.83 -37.13
C ASP A 74 -13.14 -14.62 -36.48
N LEU A 75 -12.79 -14.33 -35.22
CA LEU A 75 -11.78 -15.06 -34.46
C LEU A 75 -12.19 -16.54 -34.27
N MET A 76 -13.44 -16.79 -33.85
CA MET A 76 -13.94 -18.15 -33.63
C MET A 76 -14.05 -18.95 -34.93
N LYS A 77 -14.38 -18.30 -36.05
CA LYS A 77 -14.37 -18.94 -37.38
C LYS A 77 -12.96 -19.33 -37.80
N ARG A 78 -11.98 -18.43 -37.61
CA ARG A 78 -10.57 -18.65 -37.99
C ARG A 78 -9.89 -19.74 -37.18
N LEU A 79 -10.15 -19.79 -35.87
CA LEU A 79 -9.60 -20.85 -35.01
C LEU A 79 -10.29 -22.20 -35.23
N GLY A 80 -11.49 -22.22 -35.83
CA GLY A 80 -12.36 -23.39 -35.88
C GLY A 80 -13.01 -23.60 -34.50
N GLY A 81 -14.31 -23.32 -34.36
CA GLY A 81 -14.96 -23.17 -33.04
C GLY A 81 -14.94 -24.36 -32.06
N LYS A 82 -14.46 -25.54 -32.51
CA LYS A 82 -14.24 -26.76 -31.71
C LYS A 82 -12.78 -27.21 -31.66
N SER A 83 -11.83 -26.41 -32.15
CA SER A 83 -10.41 -26.73 -32.07
C SER A 83 -9.89 -26.56 -30.65
N ASP A 84 -8.80 -27.26 -30.33
CA ASP A 84 -8.11 -27.11 -29.05
C ASP A 84 -7.66 -25.67 -28.80
N ASP A 85 -7.25 -24.96 -29.86
CA ASP A 85 -6.89 -23.54 -29.81
C ASP A 85 -8.08 -22.65 -29.45
N ALA A 86 -9.27 -22.97 -29.97
CA ALA A 86 -10.49 -22.24 -29.65
C ALA A 86 -10.93 -22.49 -28.20
N GLU A 87 -10.84 -23.73 -27.70
CA GLU A 87 -11.12 -24.04 -26.29
C GLU A 87 -10.13 -23.38 -25.33
N LEU A 88 -8.86 -23.27 -25.73
CA LEU A 88 -7.82 -22.57 -24.96
C LEU A 88 -8.13 -21.07 -24.80
N ILE A 89 -8.57 -20.41 -25.87
CA ILE A 89 -8.75 -18.95 -25.92
C ILE A 89 -10.15 -18.49 -25.45
N LYS A 90 -11.18 -19.34 -25.52
CA LYS A 90 -12.56 -19.01 -25.07
C LYS A 90 -12.61 -18.40 -23.66
N PRO A 91 -11.94 -18.95 -22.62
CA PRO A 91 -11.90 -18.36 -21.29
C PRO A 91 -11.30 -16.94 -21.28
N LEU A 92 -10.26 -16.70 -22.07
CA LEU A 92 -9.65 -15.38 -22.20
C LEU A 92 -10.62 -14.40 -22.84
N ILE A 93 -11.23 -14.75 -23.97
CA ILE A 93 -12.23 -13.90 -24.64
C ILE A 93 -13.36 -13.52 -23.67
N ARG A 94 -13.89 -14.48 -22.89
CA ARG A 94 -14.96 -14.20 -21.94
C ARG A 94 -14.57 -13.18 -20.86
N ARG A 95 -13.30 -13.11 -20.49
CA ARG A 95 -12.79 -12.22 -19.44
C ARG A 95 -12.29 -10.88 -19.97
N THR A 96 -11.77 -10.85 -21.19
CA THR A 96 -11.10 -9.65 -21.74
C THR A 96 -11.94 -8.92 -22.79
N ALA A 97 -13.00 -9.53 -23.34
CA ALA A 97 -13.83 -8.87 -24.31
C ALA A 97 -14.69 -7.77 -23.67
N MET A 98 -14.59 -6.56 -24.22
CA MET A 98 -15.23 -5.33 -23.76
C MET A 98 -16.74 -5.28 -24.11
N ASN A 99 -17.49 -6.32 -23.76
CA ASN A 99 -18.91 -6.43 -24.14
C ASN A 99 -19.81 -5.44 -23.40
N THR A 100 -19.48 -5.13 -22.14
CA THR A 100 -20.30 -4.27 -21.27
C THR A 100 -19.89 -2.81 -21.35
N VAL A 101 -18.58 -2.56 -21.40
CA VAL A 101 -18.00 -1.22 -21.40
C VAL A 101 -17.35 -0.97 -22.75
N HIS A 102 -17.95 -0.12 -23.57
CA HIS A 102 -17.44 0.22 -24.90
C HIS A 102 -17.93 1.61 -25.35
N VAL A 103 -17.33 2.19 -26.39
CA VAL A 103 -17.64 3.56 -26.83
C VAL A 103 -19.13 3.82 -27.08
N ASP A 104 -19.86 2.87 -27.67
CA ASP A 104 -21.31 3.03 -27.93
C ASP A 104 -22.17 3.03 -26.65
N SER A 105 -21.66 2.46 -25.54
CA SER A 105 -22.40 2.43 -24.27
C SER A 105 -22.41 3.79 -23.56
N VAL A 106 -21.40 4.64 -23.82
CA VAL A 106 -21.21 5.92 -23.13
C VAL A 106 -22.37 6.90 -23.37
N PRO A 107 -22.79 7.18 -24.62
CA PRO A 107 -23.92 8.08 -24.86
C PRO A 107 -25.21 7.63 -24.16
N HIS A 108 -25.50 6.33 -24.18
CA HIS A 108 -26.70 5.77 -23.55
C HIS A 108 -26.68 5.96 -22.02
N MET A 109 -25.51 5.81 -21.38
CA MET A 109 -25.38 6.07 -19.94
C MET A 109 -25.52 7.56 -19.61
N LEU A 110 -24.99 8.44 -20.47
CA LEU A 110 -25.14 9.90 -20.30
C LEU A 110 -26.59 10.34 -20.48
N ASP A 111 -27.33 9.73 -21.40
CA ASP A 111 -28.77 9.97 -21.57
C ASP A 111 -29.56 9.51 -20.35
N LEU A 112 -29.28 8.30 -19.84
CA LEU A 112 -29.90 7.79 -18.61
C LEU A 112 -29.59 8.69 -17.40
N LEU A 113 -28.35 9.20 -17.32
CA LEU A 113 -27.96 10.15 -16.28
C LEU A 113 -28.77 11.44 -16.38
N ARG A 114 -28.90 12.01 -17.59
CA ARG A 114 -29.70 13.23 -17.82
C ARG A 114 -31.16 13.04 -17.44
N THR A 115 -31.78 11.95 -17.89
CA THR A 115 -33.16 11.62 -17.51
C THR A 115 -33.32 11.50 -15.99
N ALA A 116 -32.37 10.86 -15.30
CA ALA A 116 -32.42 10.75 -13.85
C ALA A 116 -32.25 12.09 -13.12
N ILE A 117 -31.46 13.02 -13.68
CA ILE A 117 -31.35 14.39 -13.16
C ILE A 117 -32.68 15.12 -13.34
N ASP A 118 -33.27 15.05 -14.53
CA ASP A 118 -34.54 15.71 -14.87
C ASP A 118 -35.71 15.17 -14.03
N ASP A 119 -35.73 13.86 -13.76
CA ASP A 119 -36.71 13.19 -12.90
C ASP A 119 -36.46 13.42 -11.40
N GLY A 120 -35.32 14.01 -11.03
CA GLY A 120 -34.93 14.28 -9.64
C GLY A 120 -34.44 13.04 -8.86
N ASP A 121 -34.14 11.91 -9.52
CA ASP A 121 -33.53 10.74 -8.88
C ASP A 121 -32.02 10.90 -8.72
N LEU A 122 -31.64 11.80 -7.80
CA LEU A 122 -30.25 12.13 -7.53
C LEU A 122 -29.43 10.93 -7.02
N ARG A 123 -30.04 9.91 -6.41
CA ARG A 123 -29.30 8.71 -5.96
C ARG A 123 -28.84 7.88 -7.15
N PHE A 124 -29.73 7.66 -8.11
CA PHE A 124 -29.38 6.96 -9.34
C PHE A 124 -28.39 7.78 -10.16
N ALA A 125 -28.60 9.10 -10.26
CA ALA A 125 -27.71 10.00 -10.98
C ALA A 125 -26.27 9.96 -10.41
N ARG A 126 -26.11 10.11 -9.09
CA ARG A 126 -24.80 10.02 -8.40
C ARG A 126 -24.12 8.67 -8.66
N SER A 127 -24.84 7.57 -8.45
CA SER A 127 -24.28 6.22 -8.66
C SER A 127 -23.86 5.98 -10.11
N SER A 128 -24.61 6.52 -11.07
CA SER A 128 -24.29 6.45 -12.51
C SER A 128 -23.05 7.29 -12.84
N ALA A 129 -22.93 8.48 -12.26
CA ALA A 129 -21.78 9.36 -12.41
C ALA A 129 -20.50 8.73 -11.84
N ASP A 130 -20.57 8.13 -10.66
CA ASP A 130 -19.45 7.42 -10.02
C ASP A 130 -19.00 6.21 -10.83
N LEU A 131 -19.94 5.41 -11.35
CA LEU A 131 -19.62 4.28 -12.23
C LEU A 131 -18.89 4.75 -13.50
N MET A 132 -19.39 5.81 -14.13
CA MET A 132 -18.77 6.40 -15.32
C MET A 132 -17.38 6.96 -15.01
N LEU A 133 -17.18 7.57 -13.84
CA LEU A 133 -15.87 8.03 -13.40
C LEU A 133 -14.87 6.87 -13.25
N VAL A 134 -15.29 5.75 -12.63
CA VAL A 134 -14.47 4.53 -12.55
C VAL A 134 -14.11 4.04 -13.95
N MET A 135 -15.07 4.03 -14.88
CA MET A 135 -14.82 3.64 -16.27
C MET A 135 -13.82 4.57 -16.97
N ALA A 136 -13.94 5.87 -16.78
CA ALA A 136 -13.03 6.87 -17.35
C ALA A 136 -11.59 6.74 -16.81
N LYS A 137 -11.46 6.49 -15.50
CA LYS A 137 -10.15 6.24 -14.85
C LYS A 137 -9.51 4.94 -15.34
N CYS A 138 -10.29 3.87 -15.49
CA CYS A 138 -9.80 2.59 -16.01
C CYS A 138 -9.46 2.64 -17.51
N PHE A 139 -10.19 3.43 -18.30
CA PHE A 139 -10.06 3.47 -19.76
C PHE A 139 -9.94 4.91 -20.28
N PRO A 140 -8.75 5.54 -20.17
CA PRO A 140 -8.50 6.86 -20.71
C PRO A 140 -8.80 6.90 -22.21
N GLY A 141 -9.68 7.80 -22.63
CA GLY A 141 -10.13 7.94 -24.03
C GLY A 141 -11.47 7.27 -24.35
N LEU A 142 -12.08 6.51 -23.43
CA LEU A 142 -13.43 5.96 -23.62
C LEU A 142 -14.48 7.05 -23.86
N PHE A 143 -14.34 8.20 -23.19
CA PHE A 143 -15.27 9.32 -23.25
C PHE A 143 -14.93 10.36 -24.33
N ALA A 144 -13.89 10.15 -25.15
CA ALA A 144 -13.38 11.18 -26.06
C ALA A 144 -14.45 11.77 -26.99
N SER A 145 -15.34 10.93 -27.53
CA SER A 145 -16.45 11.35 -28.41
C SER A 145 -17.64 11.99 -27.69
N SER A 146 -17.63 12.06 -26.36
CA SER A 146 -18.76 12.54 -25.55
C SER A 146 -18.36 13.64 -24.58
N MET A 147 -17.17 14.24 -24.73
CA MET A 147 -16.68 15.29 -23.84
C MET A 147 -17.57 16.53 -23.82
N ASP A 148 -18.15 16.91 -24.96
CA ASP A 148 -19.08 18.05 -25.03
C ASP A 148 -20.35 17.79 -24.20
N VAL A 149 -20.89 16.56 -24.26
CA VAL A 149 -22.07 16.14 -23.50
C VAL A 149 -21.78 16.16 -22.00
N VAL A 150 -20.58 15.71 -21.60
CA VAL A 150 -20.11 15.76 -20.20
C VAL A 150 -19.96 17.21 -19.75
N ALA A 151 -19.39 18.09 -20.58
CA ALA A 151 -19.25 19.51 -20.28
C ALA A 151 -20.62 20.21 -20.12
N ASP A 152 -21.61 19.87 -20.95
CA ASP A 152 -22.98 20.37 -20.79
C ASP A 152 -23.59 19.98 -19.44
N ILE A 153 -23.37 18.74 -18.98
CA ILE A 153 -23.87 18.26 -17.68
C ILE A 153 -23.18 19.02 -16.54
N VAL A 154 -21.87 19.23 -16.61
CA VAL A 154 -21.14 20.05 -15.63
C VAL A 154 -21.68 21.48 -15.59
N LYS A 155 -21.97 22.06 -16.75
CA LYS A 155 -22.52 23.41 -16.84
C LYS A 155 -23.94 23.51 -16.28
N ALA A 156 -24.76 22.48 -16.46
CA ALA A 156 -26.10 22.42 -15.90
C ALA A 156 -26.08 22.38 -14.37
N GLY A 157 -25.11 21.67 -13.79
CA GLY A 157 -24.90 21.56 -12.35
C GLY A 157 -25.94 20.65 -11.67
N ALA A 158 -25.48 19.62 -10.98
CA ALA A 158 -26.34 18.74 -10.19
C ALA A 158 -25.61 18.17 -8.98
N ASP A 159 -26.24 18.23 -7.81
CA ASP A 159 -25.65 17.86 -6.53
C ASP A 159 -25.09 16.43 -6.52
N GLY A 160 -23.78 16.30 -6.34
CA GLY A 160 -23.06 15.02 -6.30
C GLY A 160 -22.81 14.40 -7.68
N VAL A 161 -23.21 15.05 -8.77
CA VAL A 161 -22.92 14.62 -10.15
C VAL A 161 -21.84 15.51 -10.78
N THR A 162 -21.83 16.80 -10.46
CA THR A 162 -20.89 17.78 -11.03
C THR A 162 -19.43 17.36 -10.84
N ALA A 163 -19.02 17.01 -9.61
CA ALA A 163 -17.64 16.64 -9.30
C ALA A 163 -17.14 15.40 -10.08
N PRO A 164 -17.87 14.24 -10.09
CA PRO A 164 -17.48 13.11 -10.94
C PRO A 164 -17.39 13.45 -12.42
N MET A 165 -18.30 14.27 -12.95
CA MET A 165 -18.29 14.69 -14.35
C MET A 165 -17.09 15.59 -14.67
N MET A 166 -16.72 16.51 -13.77
CA MET A 166 -15.48 17.28 -13.89
C MET A 166 -14.25 16.36 -13.87
N GLU A 167 -14.19 15.36 -12.98
CA GLU A 167 -13.08 14.41 -12.99
C GLU A 167 -13.00 13.60 -14.31
N ILE A 168 -14.14 13.27 -14.94
CA ILE A 168 -14.15 12.64 -16.27
C ILE A 168 -13.52 13.57 -17.31
N LEU A 169 -13.82 14.88 -17.30
CA LEU A 169 -13.18 15.87 -18.17
C LEU A 169 -11.66 15.89 -17.96
N ALA A 170 -11.20 15.79 -16.71
CA ALA A 170 -9.77 15.69 -16.37
C ALA A 170 -9.08 14.45 -16.96
N THR A 171 -9.80 13.38 -17.31
CA THR A 171 -9.24 12.18 -17.97
C THR A 171 -9.06 12.32 -19.49
N GLY A 172 -9.44 13.47 -20.07
CA GLY A 172 -9.32 13.73 -21.50
C GLY A 172 -7.90 13.52 -22.03
N THR A 173 -7.78 12.85 -23.17
CA THR A 173 -6.49 12.44 -23.75
C THR A 173 -5.95 13.42 -24.79
N ASP A 174 -6.84 14.07 -25.57
CA ASP A 174 -6.48 15.15 -26.50
C ASP A 174 -6.67 16.51 -25.84
N ARG A 175 -5.55 17.15 -25.46
CA ARG A 175 -5.57 18.46 -24.80
C ARG A 175 -6.09 19.59 -25.69
N SER A 176 -5.95 19.47 -27.02
CA SER A 176 -6.37 20.52 -27.94
C SER A 176 -7.89 20.54 -28.11
N GLU A 177 -8.50 19.36 -28.29
CA GLU A 177 -9.94 19.19 -28.32
C GLU A 177 -10.55 19.54 -26.96
N LEU A 178 -9.97 19.03 -25.87
CA LEU A 178 -10.42 19.31 -24.52
C LEU A 178 -10.40 20.82 -24.20
N ARG A 179 -9.37 21.54 -24.65
CA ARG A 179 -9.30 23.00 -24.49
C ARG A 179 -10.42 23.73 -25.22
N ASN A 180 -10.83 23.26 -26.40
CA ASN A 180 -11.94 23.85 -27.13
C ASN A 180 -13.27 23.59 -26.41
N THR A 181 -13.50 22.35 -25.96
CA THR A 181 -14.70 21.97 -25.18
C THR A 181 -14.79 22.72 -23.85
N LEU A 182 -13.66 22.91 -23.16
CA LEU A 182 -13.62 23.56 -21.83
C LEU A 182 -13.48 25.08 -21.87
N ALA A 183 -13.15 25.69 -23.01
CA ALA A 183 -13.10 27.14 -23.15
C ALA A 183 -14.37 27.85 -22.63
N PRO A 184 -15.61 27.42 -22.97
CA PRO A 184 -16.83 28.02 -22.42
C PRO A 184 -17.05 27.73 -20.92
N LEU A 185 -16.48 26.63 -20.40
CA LEU A 185 -16.59 26.24 -18.99
C LEU A 185 -15.49 26.84 -18.10
N LYS A 186 -14.49 27.49 -18.68
CA LYS A 186 -13.30 27.96 -17.96
C LYS A 186 -13.66 28.78 -16.71
N LYS A 187 -14.62 29.70 -16.83
CA LYS A 187 -15.08 30.51 -15.70
C LYS A 187 -15.73 29.65 -14.62
N THR A 188 -16.64 28.76 -14.98
CA THR A 188 -17.30 27.83 -14.05
C THR A 188 -16.28 26.99 -13.29
N LEU A 189 -15.27 26.45 -13.96
CA LEU A 189 -14.21 25.68 -13.32
C LEU A 189 -13.39 26.52 -12.31
N LEU A 190 -13.08 27.77 -12.65
CA LEU A 190 -12.38 28.69 -11.74
C LEU A 190 -13.26 29.05 -10.54
N ASP A 191 -14.54 29.37 -10.76
CA ASP A 191 -15.50 29.71 -9.71
C ASP A 191 -15.72 28.51 -8.75
N SER A 192 -15.74 27.28 -9.27
CA SER A 192 -15.82 26.05 -8.46
C SER A 192 -14.60 25.85 -7.56
N CYS A 193 -13.40 26.32 -7.95
CA CYS A 193 -12.22 26.25 -7.09
C CYS A 193 -12.31 27.18 -5.88
N LEU A 194 -13.06 28.29 -5.98
CA LEU A 194 -13.19 29.30 -4.92
C LEU A 194 -14.45 29.12 -4.07
N SER A 195 -15.54 28.63 -4.66
CA SER A 195 -16.88 28.71 -4.04
C SER A 195 -17.70 27.41 -4.11
N GLY A 196 -17.25 26.43 -4.89
CA GLY A 196 -17.90 25.11 -5.03
C GLY A 196 -17.78 24.25 -3.77
N ASP A 197 -18.22 23.01 -3.86
CA ASP A 197 -17.92 22.03 -2.83
C ASP A 197 -16.45 21.53 -2.91
N CYS A 198 -16.00 20.83 -1.88
CA CYS A 198 -14.62 20.33 -1.82
C CYS A 198 -14.28 19.35 -2.95
N ASP A 199 -15.23 18.55 -3.41
CA ASP A 199 -14.97 17.53 -4.43
C ASP A 199 -15.00 18.16 -5.83
N GLU A 200 -15.89 19.13 -6.07
CA GLU A 200 -15.91 20.01 -7.23
C GLU A 200 -14.61 20.81 -7.35
N ALA A 201 -14.13 21.43 -6.26
CA ALA A 201 -12.88 22.17 -6.28
C ALA A 201 -11.68 21.28 -6.64
N LYS A 202 -11.60 20.09 -6.06
CA LYS A 202 -10.56 19.10 -6.40
C LYS A 202 -10.62 18.72 -7.89
N ALA A 203 -11.81 18.39 -8.39
CA ALA A 203 -12.05 17.96 -9.76
C ALA A 203 -11.83 19.08 -10.79
N ALA A 204 -12.21 20.31 -10.44
CA ALA A 204 -12.03 21.50 -11.26
C ALA A 204 -10.55 21.83 -11.43
N VAL A 205 -9.75 21.78 -10.35
CA VAL A 205 -8.29 21.93 -10.45
C VAL A 205 -7.71 20.87 -11.38
N ALA A 206 -8.10 19.61 -11.25
CA ALA A 206 -7.58 18.53 -12.11
C ALA A 206 -7.92 18.75 -13.60
N SER A 207 -9.13 19.20 -13.88
CA SER A 207 -9.56 19.57 -15.23
C SER A 207 -8.75 20.73 -15.79
N LEU A 208 -8.55 21.77 -14.98
CA LEU A 208 -7.77 22.96 -15.35
C LEU A 208 -6.29 22.61 -15.58
N VAL A 209 -5.69 21.79 -14.73
CA VAL A 209 -4.28 21.38 -14.84
C VAL A 209 -4.06 20.54 -16.10
N ASN A 210 -4.91 19.55 -16.38
CA ASN A 210 -4.75 18.74 -17.60
C ASN A 210 -4.90 19.59 -18.88
N THR A 211 -5.78 20.58 -18.85
CA THR A 211 -6.13 21.40 -20.03
C THR A 211 -5.17 22.57 -20.26
N TYR A 212 -4.81 23.29 -19.21
CA TYR A 212 -4.07 24.57 -19.26
C TYR A 212 -2.63 24.45 -18.71
N GLY A 213 -2.21 23.28 -18.24
CA GLY A 213 -0.88 23.05 -17.65
C GLY A 213 0.30 23.39 -18.57
N GLY A 214 1.31 24.03 -17.99
CA GLY A 214 2.64 24.22 -18.59
C GLY A 214 2.80 25.32 -19.65
N LYS A 215 1.72 25.97 -20.11
CA LYS A 215 1.80 27.04 -21.15
C LYS A 215 0.92 28.26 -20.87
N ASP A 216 -0.05 28.17 -19.97
CA ASP A 216 -1.06 29.21 -19.73
C ASP A 216 -0.87 29.83 -18.34
N LYS A 217 -1.03 31.16 -18.24
CA LYS A 217 -1.01 31.90 -16.96
C LYS A 217 -2.23 31.63 -16.09
N THR A 218 -3.20 30.88 -16.59
CA THR A 218 -4.45 30.54 -15.89
C THR A 218 -4.21 29.88 -14.54
N LEU A 219 -3.29 28.91 -14.45
CA LEU A 219 -3.01 28.21 -13.18
C LEU A 219 -2.27 29.09 -12.18
N THR A 220 -1.32 29.91 -12.64
CA THR A 220 -0.64 30.90 -11.79
C THR A 220 -1.60 31.99 -11.30
N SER A 221 -2.53 32.43 -12.15
CA SER A 221 -3.59 33.38 -11.76
C SER A 221 -4.55 32.75 -10.76
N LEU A 222 -4.92 31.48 -10.94
CA LEU A 222 -5.74 30.75 -9.98
C LEU A 222 -5.01 30.63 -8.63
N ALA A 223 -3.71 30.29 -8.64
CA ALA A 223 -2.89 30.23 -7.43
C ALA A 223 -2.91 31.56 -6.67
N ALA A 224 -2.73 32.68 -7.38
CA ALA A 224 -2.81 34.02 -6.79
C ALA A 224 -4.20 34.34 -6.22
N SER A 225 -5.28 33.96 -6.90
CA SER A 225 -6.65 34.13 -6.39
C SER A 225 -6.96 33.28 -5.18
N LEU A 226 -6.41 32.05 -5.10
CA LEU A 226 -6.56 31.16 -3.95
C LEU A 226 -5.71 31.58 -2.75
N ALA A 227 -4.63 32.33 -2.98
CA ALA A 227 -3.71 32.82 -1.96
C ALA A 227 -3.96 34.29 -1.57
N SER A 228 -5.05 34.91 -2.04
CA SER A 228 -5.41 36.27 -1.63
C SER A 228 -5.79 36.30 -0.14
N GLU A 229 -5.62 37.46 0.49
CA GLU A 229 -6.00 37.68 1.90
C GLU A 229 -7.48 37.35 2.15
N GLU A 230 -8.37 37.67 1.20
CA GLU A 230 -9.80 37.34 1.29
C GLU A 230 -10.08 35.82 1.19
N ALA A 231 -9.28 35.09 0.40
CA ALA A 231 -9.46 33.66 0.21
C ALA A 231 -8.89 32.86 1.39
N LEU A 232 -7.71 33.26 1.89
CA LEU A 232 -7.04 32.71 3.07
C LEU A 232 -7.41 33.47 4.34
N ASP A 233 -8.71 33.59 4.57
CA ASP A 233 -9.27 34.15 5.80
C ASP A 233 -9.98 33.06 6.59
N VAL A 234 -9.76 33.02 7.90
CA VAL A 234 -10.48 32.15 8.85
C VAL A 234 -11.98 32.40 8.80
N ASP A 235 -12.39 33.65 8.56
CA ASP A 235 -13.78 34.08 8.47
C ASP A 235 -14.41 33.76 7.11
N ASN A 236 -13.63 33.27 6.15
CA ASN A 236 -14.16 32.82 4.86
C ASN A 236 -14.93 31.49 5.02
N ASP A 237 -16.25 31.54 4.80
CA ASP A 237 -17.15 30.38 4.80
C ASP A 237 -16.72 29.29 3.78
N LYS A 238 -15.96 29.67 2.74
CA LYS A 238 -15.45 28.79 1.69
C LYS A 238 -13.99 28.39 1.86
N LEU A 239 -13.37 28.68 3.01
CA LEU A 239 -11.97 28.35 3.27
C LEU A 239 -11.65 26.86 3.08
N GLU A 240 -12.55 25.94 3.48
CA GLU A 240 -12.33 24.50 3.29
C GLU A 240 -12.20 24.13 1.80
N THR A 241 -13.01 24.76 0.94
CA THR A 241 -12.96 24.61 -0.53
C THR A 241 -11.67 25.19 -1.09
N VAL A 242 -11.27 26.38 -0.65
CA VAL A 242 -10.02 27.04 -1.06
C VAL A 242 -8.80 26.17 -0.70
N LEU A 243 -8.73 25.69 0.55
CA LEU A 243 -7.65 24.79 1.01
C LEU A 243 -7.64 23.48 0.21
N ARG A 244 -8.81 22.96 -0.16
CA ARG A 244 -8.90 21.76 -1.00
C ARG A 244 -8.41 22.00 -2.42
N ALA A 245 -8.72 23.14 -3.03
CA ALA A 245 -8.21 23.54 -4.33
C ALA A 245 -6.68 23.70 -4.28
N LEU A 246 -6.16 24.39 -3.26
CA LEU A 246 -4.73 24.54 -3.00
C LEU A 246 -4.03 23.20 -2.81
N ALA A 247 -4.63 22.26 -2.04
CA ALA A 247 -4.07 20.93 -1.86
C ALA A 247 -4.00 20.14 -3.17
N SER A 248 -5.00 20.29 -4.04
CA SER A 248 -5.00 19.66 -5.37
C SER A 248 -3.92 20.27 -6.27
N LEU A 249 -3.86 21.61 -6.33
CA LEU A 249 -2.90 22.36 -7.13
C LEU A 249 -1.45 22.05 -6.71
N ALA A 250 -1.19 22.01 -5.40
CA ALA A 250 0.12 21.68 -4.84
C ALA A 250 0.65 20.30 -5.30
N LEU A 251 -0.24 19.32 -5.51
CA LEU A 251 0.12 17.97 -5.94
C LEU A 251 0.25 17.84 -7.45
N GLU A 252 -0.64 18.49 -8.20
CA GLU A 252 -0.79 18.31 -9.65
C GLU A 252 0.04 19.30 -10.47
N ASP A 253 0.17 20.55 -10.02
CA ASP A 253 1.01 21.58 -10.64
C ASP A 253 1.78 22.39 -9.59
N ALA A 254 2.77 21.73 -8.99
CA ALA A 254 3.63 22.30 -7.95
C ALA A 254 4.37 23.58 -8.39
N LEU A 255 4.59 23.82 -9.68
CA LEU A 255 5.25 25.04 -10.16
C LEU A 255 4.35 26.27 -10.01
N SER A 256 3.07 26.16 -10.35
CA SER A 256 2.11 27.25 -10.14
C SER A 256 1.82 27.45 -8.66
N PHE A 257 1.80 26.38 -7.86
CA PHE A 257 1.68 26.52 -6.41
C PHE A 257 2.91 27.20 -5.78
N ALA A 258 4.13 26.90 -6.26
CA ALA A 258 5.36 27.46 -5.73
C ALA A 258 5.41 29.01 -5.81
N THR A 259 4.64 29.64 -6.70
CA THR A 259 4.59 31.11 -6.81
C THR A 259 3.87 31.79 -5.65
N VAL A 260 3.10 31.04 -4.86
CA VAL A 260 2.33 31.52 -3.70
C VAL A 260 2.61 30.65 -2.44
N ALA A 261 3.72 29.90 -2.47
CA ALA A 261 3.98 28.91 -1.44
C ALA A 261 4.28 29.55 -0.09
N ASP A 262 4.95 30.71 -0.06
CA ASP A 262 5.32 31.37 1.20
C ASP A 262 4.06 31.81 1.96
N GLU A 263 3.09 32.41 1.27
CA GLU A 263 1.81 32.84 1.84
C GLU A 263 0.98 31.64 2.32
N VAL A 264 0.81 30.63 1.45
CA VAL A 264 -0.03 29.47 1.75
C VAL A 264 0.58 28.60 2.85
N VAL A 265 1.90 28.38 2.82
CA VAL A 265 2.60 27.60 3.86
C VAL A 265 2.59 28.35 5.18
N GLY A 266 2.78 29.67 5.17
CA GLY A 266 2.66 30.54 6.34
C GLY A 266 1.29 30.41 6.99
N PHE A 267 0.22 30.60 6.23
CA PHE A 267 -1.16 30.44 6.69
C PHE A 267 -1.43 29.02 7.24
N CYS A 268 -1.01 27.98 6.51
CA CYS A 268 -1.21 26.60 6.96
C CYS A 268 -0.49 26.31 8.28
N LYS A 269 0.73 26.83 8.48
CA LYS A 269 1.47 26.69 9.73
C LYS A 269 0.80 27.47 10.86
N GLY A 270 0.35 28.69 10.62
CA GLY A 270 -0.38 29.51 11.60
C GLY A 270 -1.67 28.83 12.07
N LEU A 271 -2.45 28.27 11.13
CA LEU A 271 -3.69 27.56 11.49
C LEU A 271 -3.43 26.27 12.27
N ILE A 272 -2.35 25.55 11.95
CA ILE A 272 -1.99 24.31 12.66
C ILE A 272 -1.44 24.62 14.04
N VAL A 273 -0.47 25.54 14.17
CA VAL A 273 0.35 25.72 15.37
C VAL A 273 -0.13 26.88 16.24
N ASP A 274 -0.54 28.01 15.66
CA ASP A 274 -0.79 29.26 16.38
C ASP A 274 -2.28 29.50 16.71
N ASN A 275 -3.18 28.71 16.10
CA ASN A 275 -4.63 28.71 16.34
C ASN A 275 -5.31 30.07 16.14
N GLU A 276 -5.11 30.66 14.96
CA GLU A 276 -5.78 31.89 14.52
C GLU A 276 -7.33 31.78 14.52
N ASP A 277 -7.88 30.55 14.52
CA ASP A 277 -9.31 30.25 14.69
C ASP A 277 -9.86 30.53 16.12
N ALA A 278 -9.01 30.78 17.13
CA ALA A 278 -9.41 30.78 18.54
C ALA A 278 -10.34 31.93 18.95
N ALA A 279 -10.30 33.05 18.22
CA ALA A 279 -10.88 34.31 18.66
C ALA A 279 -12.42 34.25 18.79
N ASP A 280 -13.08 33.37 18.04
CA ASP A 280 -14.53 33.43 17.86
C ASP A 280 -15.33 32.22 18.38
N ASN A 281 -14.68 31.29 19.09
CA ASN A 281 -15.34 30.10 19.60
C ASN A 281 -16.14 30.34 20.90
N ARG A 282 -17.04 31.34 20.90
CA ARG A 282 -17.97 31.66 22.01
C ARG A 282 -19.20 30.74 22.05
N ARG A 283 -19.42 29.86 21.06
CA ARG A 283 -20.68 29.07 20.93
C ARG A 283 -20.56 27.54 20.84
N ALA A 284 -19.41 26.93 20.65
CA ALA A 284 -19.33 25.47 20.52
C ALA A 284 -19.17 24.75 21.89
N ARG A 285 -20.28 24.42 22.55
CA ARG A 285 -20.31 23.50 23.72
C ARG A 285 -20.53 22.03 23.34
N THR A 286 -20.56 21.71 22.05
CA THR A 286 -20.82 20.36 21.55
C THR A 286 -19.53 19.78 20.95
N GLY A 287 -18.82 18.96 21.73
CA GLY A 287 -17.58 18.30 21.31
C GLY A 287 -17.83 17.17 20.32
N SER A 288 -17.90 17.48 19.03
CA SER A 288 -17.82 16.48 17.95
C SER A 288 -16.62 16.78 17.04
N ALA A 289 -16.08 15.74 16.39
CA ALA A 289 -14.96 15.82 15.45
C ALA A 289 -15.21 16.71 14.22
N ASP A 290 -16.47 17.09 13.97
CA ASP A 290 -16.93 17.75 12.75
C ASP A 290 -16.88 19.28 12.82
N GLN A 291 -16.09 19.84 13.74
CA GLN A 291 -15.89 21.28 13.82
C GLN A 291 -15.09 21.79 12.60
N PRO A 292 -15.51 22.91 11.98
CA PRO A 292 -14.81 23.50 10.84
C PRO A 292 -13.31 23.71 11.08
N GLY A 293 -12.91 24.19 12.27
CA GLY A 293 -11.50 24.41 12.62
C GLY A 293 -10.67 23.12 12.62
N CYS A 294 -11.22 21.97 13.01
CA CYS A 294 -10.54 20.68 12.90
C CYS A 294 -10.34 20.28 11.43
N ARG A 295 -11.40 20.36 10.61
CA ARG A 295 -11.34 20.00 9.18
C ARG A 295 -10.36 20.88 8.40
N ARG A 296 -10.31 22.17 8.70
CA ARG A 296 -9.36 23.14 8.10
C ARG A 296 -7.92 22.77 8.44
N ARG A 297 -7.59 22.51 9.71
CA ARG A 297 -6.25 22.04 10.13
C ARG A 297 -5.84 20.73 9.45
N VAL A 298 -6.77 19.77 9.36
CA VAL A 298 -6.55 18.53 8.61
C VAL A 298 -6.26 18.81 7.13
N MET A 299 -6.94 19.78 6.51
CA MET A 299 -6.63 20.20 5.14
C MET A 299 -5.27 20.87 5.02
N CYS A 300 -4.87 21.75 5.95
CA CYS A 300 -3.54 22.36 5.97
C CYS A 300 -2.42 21.29 6.00
N CYS A 301 -2.55 20.26 6.83
CA CYS A 301 -1.62 19.12 6.83
C CYS A 301 -1.52 18.46 5.44
N LYS A 302 -2.66 18.33 4.73
CA LYS A 302 -2.72 17.77 3.38
C LYS A 302 -2.12 18.70 2.33
N VAL A 303 -2.32 20.02 2.41
CA VAL A 303 -1.72 21.03 1.52
C VAL A 303 -0.20 20.93 1.60
N LEU A 304 0.36 21.05 2.81
CA LEU A 304 1.81 20.98 3.06
C LEU A 304 2.41 19.66 2.54
N THR A 305 1.76 18.54 2.84
CA THR A 305 2.19 17.21 2.38
C THR A 305 2.11 17.07 0.86
N ASN A 306 1.05 17.59 0.25
CA ASN A 306 0.88 17.54 -1.20
C ASN A 306 1.90 18.42 -1.92
N TYR A 307 2.28 19.56 -1.35
CA TYR A 307 3.32 20.41 -1.91
C TYR A 307 4.67 19.70 -1.98
N ALA A 308 5.15 19.11 -0.88
CA ALA A 308 6.39 18.33 -0.87
C ALA A 308 6.35 17.15 -1.87
N ARG A 309 5.21 16.47 -1.97
CA ARG A 309 4.99 15.38 -2.94
C ARG A 309 4.95 15.87 -4.40
N GLY A 310 4.35 17.03 -4.63
CA GLY A 310 4.29 17.68 -5.95
C GLY A 310 5.66 18.09 -6.44
N LEU A 311 6.47 18.71 -5.58
CA LEU A 311 7.87 19.03 -5.85
C LEU A 311 8.70 17.76 -6.15
N ALA A 312 8.47 16.66 -5.41
CA ALA A 312 9.16 15.40 -5.66
C ALA A 312 8.87 14.81 -7.06
N ARG A 313 7.68 15.06 -7.63
CA ARG A 313 7.34 14.68 -9.02
C ARG A 313 8.12 15.47 -10.08
N LEU A 314 8.72 16.59 -9.68
CA LEU A 314 9.55 17.43 -10.53
C LEU A 314 11.05 17.16 -10.33
N SER A 315 11.44 16.41 -9.30
CA SER A 315 12.83 16.05 -9.03
C SER A 315 13.50 15.42 -10.24
N GLY A 316 14.71 15.87 -10.57
CA GLY A 316 15.48 15.43 -11.74
C GLY A 316 15.03 16.01 -13.08
N LYS A 317 13.98 16.86 -13.13
CA LYS A 317 13.58 17.60 -14.33
C LYS A 317 14.26 18.98 -14.36
N PRO A 318 14.45 19.60 -15.55
CA PRO A 318 15.15 20.89 -15.68
C PRO A 318 14.51 22.05 -14.90
N ALA A 319 13.18 22.03 -14.75
CA ALA A 319 12.41 23.03 -14.02
C ALA A 319 12.09 22.61 -12.56
N GLY A 320 12.64 21.48 -12.10
CA GLY A 320 12.41 20.97 -10.75
C GLY A 320 13.37 21.58 -9.72
N PRO A 321 13.05 21.46 -8.42
CA PRO A 321 13.96 21.88 -7.35
C PRO A 321 15.20 20.99 -7.32
N SER A 322 16.28 21.50 -6.72
CA SER A 322 17.42 20.66 -6.34
C SER A 322 17.02 19.62 -5.29
N VAL A 323 17.77 18.52 -5.20
CA VAL A 323 17.51 17.47 -4.19
C VAL A 323 17.59 18.04 -2.78
N ASP A 324 18.55 18.94 -2.51
CA ASP A 324 18.71 19.56 -1.21
C ASP A 324 17.54 20.46 -0.82
N SER A 325 17.06 21.29 -1.76
CA SER A 325 15.89 22.14 -1.56
C SER A 325 14.63 21.29 -1.33
N LEU A 326 14.44 20.23 -2.12
CA LEU A 326 13.34 19.29 -1.94
C LEU A 326 13.38 18.62 -0.56
N HIS A 327 14.57 18.14 -0.13
CA HIS A 327 14.75 17.53 1.17
C HIS A 327 14.54 18.53 2.31
N ALA A 328 14.94 19.80 2.14
CA ALA A 328 14.67 20.85 3.12
C ALA A 328 13.16 21.07 3.28
N THR A 329 12.42 21.27 2.18
CA THR A 329 10.95 21.39 2.24
C THR A 329 10.30 20.16 2.85
N ALA A 330 10.76 18.96 2.52
CA ALA A 330 10.24 17.73 3.11
C ALA A 330 10.47 17.67 4.63
N ARG A 331 11.66 18.06 5.12
CA ARG A 331 11.96 18.13 6.55
C ARG A 331 11.07 19.14 7.26
N ASP A 332 10.91 20.34 6.71
CA ASP A 332 10.05 21.38 7.29
C ASP A 332 8.60 20.91 7.44
N VAL A 333 8.08 20.20 6.43
CA VAL A 333 6.74 19.60 6.52
C VAL A 333 6.70 18.49 7.57
N MET A 334 7.71 17.62 7.61
CA MET A 334 7.80 16.57 8.65
C MET A 334 7.86 17.16 10.06
N ASP A 335 8.54 18.29 10.27
CA ASP A 335 8.61 18.98 11.56
C ASP A 335 7.25 19.49 12.03
N VAL A 336 6.45 20.07 11.12
CA VAL A 336 5.07 20.49 11.43
C VAL A 336 4.19 19.28 11.76
N LEU A 337 4.28 18.19 10.99
CA LEU A 337 3.48 16.99 11.26
C LEU A 337 3.90 16.32 12.58
N ASP A 338 5.19 16.34 12.88
CA ASP A 338 5.74 15.79 14.11
C ASP A 338 5.34 16.61 15.33
N SER A 339 5.32 17.94 15.23
CA SER A 339 4.83 18.81 16.31
C SER A 339 3.37 18.51 16.66
N VAL A 340 2.52 18.25 15.67
CA VAL A 340 1.12 17.82 15.88
C VAL A 340 1.04 16.49 16.64
N ILE A 341 1.90 15.52 16.33
CA ILE A 341 1.88 14.21 16.99
C ILE A 341 2.40 14.33 18.42
N THR A 342 3.50 15.05 18.64
CA THR A 342 4.09 15.25 19.98
C THR A 342 3.19 16.01 20.95
N THR A 343 2.28 16.82 20.42
CA THR A 343 1.32 17.62 21.21
C THR A 343 -0.06 16.94 21.31
N ASP A 344 -0.12 15.62 21.09
CA ASP A 344 -1.34 14.82 21.17
C ASP A 344 -2.48 15.33 20.27
N GLY A 345 -2.14 15.89 19.10
CA GLY A 345 -3.10 16.50 18.17
C GLY A 345 -3.59 17.88 18.58
N ASN A 346 -2.96 18.50 19.58
CA ASN A 346 -3.28 19.83 20.10
C ASN A 346 -2.05 20.76 20.12
N PRO A 347 -1.44 21.07 18.95
CA PRO A 347 -0.20 21.86 18.85
C PRO A 347 -0.28 23.28 19.45
N HIS A 348 -1.48 23.84 19.53
CA HIS A 348 -1.76 25.17 20.05
C HIS A 348 -2.20 25.16 21.52
N ASN A 349 -2.11 24.00 22.18
CA ASN A 349 -2.46 23.79 23.58
C ASN A 349 -3.82 24.39 23.99
N SER A 350 -4.85 24.23 23.15
CA SER A 350 -6.20 24.68 23.50
C SER A 350 -6.83 23.74 24.52
N ASP A 351 -7.23 24.29 25.66
CA ASP A 351 -8.02 23.57 26.66
C ASP A 351 -9.41 23.14 26.14
N ARG A 352 -9.84 23.68 24.99
CA ARG A 352 -11.16 23.40 24.40
C ARG A 352 -11.14 22.28 23.36
N ALA A 353 -9.97 21.80 22.94
CA ALA A 353 -9.86 20.74 21.95
C ALA A 353 -10.45 19.43 22.51
N SER A 354 -11.50 18.94 21.86
CA SER A 354 -12.16 17.69 22.24
C SER A 354 -11.27 16.48 21.93
N PHE A 355 -11.58 15.34 22.58
CA PHE A 355 -10.89 14.07 22.33
C PHE A 355 -10.92 13.67 20.84
N ASP A 356 -12.07 13.81 20.19
CA ASP A 356 -12.22 13.45 18.79
C ASP A 356 -11.44 14.36 17.84
N GLU A 357 -11.38 15.66 18.12
CA GLU A 357 -10.60 16.60 17.32
C GLU A 357 -9.09 16.34 17.43
N LYS A 358 -8.62 16.04 18.64
CA LYS A 358 -7.24 15.61 18.87
C LYS A 358 -6.93 14.34 18.08
N ALA A 359 -7.81 13.33 18.18
CA ALA A 359 -7.66 12.07 17.46
C ALA A 359 -7.63 12.25 15.93
N GLU A 360 -8.54 13.04 15.35
CA GLU A 360 -8.56 13.33 13.91
C GLU A 360 -7.31 14.09 13.45
N THR A 361 -6.85 15.05 14.25
CA THR A 361 -5.65 15.84 13.93
C THR A 361 -4.38 14.97 13.99
N ARG A 362 -4.24 14.12 15.02
CA ARG A 362 -3.16 13.11 15.11
C ARG A 362 -3.20 12.15 13.92
N LEU A 363 -4.37 11.62 13.58
CA LEU A 363 -4.55 10.72 12.45
C LEU A 363 -4.17 11.39 11.13
N ALA A 364 -4.56 12.65 10.93
CA ALA A 364 -4.17 13.40 9.75
C ALA A 364 -2.65 13.55 9.65
N ALA A 365 -1.97 13.91 10.74
CA ALA A 365 -0.52 14.03 10.77
C ALA A 365 0.20 12.70 10.49
N ALA A 366 -0.22 11.62 11.16
CA ALA A 366 0.35 10.29 10.97
C ALA A 366 0.16 9.77 9.54
N THR A 367 -1.04 9.93 8.99
CA THR A 367 -1.32 9.50 7.61
C THR A 367 -0.58 10.36 6.57
N CYS A 368 -0.34 11.63 6.85
CA CYS A 368 0.52 12.49 6.04
C CYS A 368 1.99 12.06 6.09
N MET A 369 2.50 11.69 7.27
CA MET A 369 3.86 11.13 7.41
C MET A 369 4.02 9.83 6.60
N LEU A 370 3.03 8.93 6.63
CA LEU A 370 3.02 7.73 5.78
C LEU A 370 2.97 8.07 4.27
N ARG A 371 2.30 9.15 3.88
CA ARG A 371 2.26 9.61 2.48
C ARG A 371 3.61 10.17 2.02
N LEU A 372 4.36 10.81 2.91
CA LEU A 372 5.74 11.24 2.64
C LEU A 372 6.70 10.06 2.57
N ALA A 373 6.58 9.07 3.45
CA ALA A 373 7.41 7.86 3.44
C ALA A 373 7.30 7.04 2.14
N ARG A 374 6.19 7.18 1.40
CA ARG A 374 5.99 6.57 0.07
C ARG A 374 6.79 7.25 -1.05
N VAL A 375 7.30 8.46 -0.83
CA VAL A 375 8.10 9.18 -1.81
C VAL A 375 9.53 8.64 -1.76
N PRO A 376 10.13 8.20 -2.88
CA PRO A 376 11.50 7.73 -2.90
C PRO A 376 12.46 8.77 -2.30
N GLY A 377 13.33 8.33 -1.38
CA GLY A 377 14.28 9.20 -0.67
C GLY A 377 13.75 9.84 0.61
N PHE A 378 12.44 10.11 0.72
CA PHE A 378 11.89 10.81 1.89
C PHE A 378 11.86 9.93 3.15
N ASP A 379 11.71 8.62 3.01
CA ASP A 379 11.76 7.69 4.15
C ASP A 379 13.08 7.80 4.95
N ALA A 380 14.19 8.05 4.25
CA ALA A 380 15.50 8.24 4.89
C ALA A 380 15.60 9.53 5.71
N LEU A 381 14.72 10.51 5.45
CA LEU A 381 14.63 11.77 6.21
C LEU A 381 13.80 11.62 7.49
N ILE A 382 13.04 10.53 7.62
CA ILE A 382 12.25 10.24 8.82
C ILE A 382 13.21 9.63 9.85
N SER A 383 13.49 10.40 10.90
CA SER A 383 14.35 9.96 12.01
C SER A 383 13.73 8.77 12.77
N PRO A 384 14.54 7.97 13.49
CA PRO A 384 14.04 6.88 14.33
C PRO A 384 12.94 7.33 15.31
N GLU A 385 13.08 8.51 15.91
CA GLU A 385 12.13 9.07 16.87
C GLU A 385 10.79 9.41 16.19
N ARG A 386 10.82 10.06 15.02
CA ARG A 386 9.59 10.34 14.24
C ARG A 386 8.92 9.05 13.79
N PHE A 387 9.71 8.07 13.37
CA PHE A 387 9.22 6.75 12.97
C PHE A 387 8.52 6.04 14.14
N GLN A 388 9.12 6.05 15.33
CA GLN A 388 8.56 5.49 16.57
C GLN A 388 7.25 6.18 16.95
N ARG A 389 7.21 7.51 16.97
CA ARG A 389 5.99 8.28 17.31
C ARG A 389 4.82 7.89 16.42
N VAL A 390 5.04 7.78 15.10
CA VAL A 390 3.99 7.35 14.17
C VAL A 390 3.65 5.87 14.35
N ALA A 391 4.62 5.02 14.70
CA ALA A 391 4.40 3.60 14.96
C ALA A 391 3.48 3.37 16.16
N PHE A 392 3.68 4.10 17.26
CA PHE A 392 2.90 3.91 18.49
C PHE A 392 1.43 4.32 18.35
N LEU A 393 1.09 5.15 17.36
CA LEU A 393 -0.31 5.50 17.06
C LEU A 393 -1.14 4.30 16.54
N VAL A 394 -0.53 3.16 16.21
CA VAL A 394 -1.32 1.93 15.95
C VAL A 394 -1.98 1.37 17.21
N GLU A 395 -1.57 1.87 18.38
CA GLU A 395 -2.10 1.56 19.71
C GLU A 395 -2.76 2.79 20.35
N ASP A 396 -3.08 3.83 19.56
CA ASP A 396 -3.76 5.06 20.00
C ASP A 396 -5.05 4.77 20.78
N GLU A 397 -5.41 5.63 21.74
CA GLU A 397 -6.62 5.49 22.55
C GLU A 397 -7.90 5.42 21.69
N SER A 398 -7.95 6.17 20.58
CA SER A 398 -9.06 6.17 19.65
C SER A 398 -8.99 4.98 18.69
N GLU A 399 -10.03 4.15 18.71
CA GLU A 399 -10.16 2.99 17.83
C GLU A 399 -10.06 3.38 16.35
N ARG A 400 -10.72 4.48 15.97
CA ARG A 400 -10.70 4.98 14.60
C ARG A 400 -9.28 5.28 14.10
N VAL A 401 -8.42 5.83 14.96
CA VAL A 401 -7.01 6.10 14.65
C VAL A 401 -6.26 4.78 14.41
N ARG A 402 -6.39 3.84 15.34
CA ARG A 402 -5.77 2.50 15.24
C ARG A 402 -6.17 1.78 13.95
N GLU A 403 -7.47 1.73 13.66
CA GLU A 403 -8.00 1.04 12.48
C GLU A 403 -7.56 1.67 11.18
N THR A 404 -7.68 2.99 11.07
CA THR A 404 -7.34 3.71 9.84
C THR A 404 -5.86 3.59 9.54
N LEU A 405 -5.00 3.76 10.55
CA LEU A 405 -3.55 3.68 10.38
C LEU A 405 -3.13 2.25 9.99
N ARG A 406 -3.63 1.24 10.70
CA ARG A 406 -3.37 -0.18 10.41
C ARG A 406 -3.78 -0.56 8.98
N ASN A 407 -4.99 -0.18 8.57
CA ASN A 407 -5.49 -0.49 7.22
C ASN A 407 -4.68 0.24 6.14
N LYS A 408 -4.28 1.50 6.36
CA LYS A 408 -3.43 2.24 5.42
C LYS A 408 -2.04 1.64 5.28
N VAL A 409 -1.40 1.24 6.39
CA VAL A 409 -0.09 0.58 6.33
C VAL A 409 -0.22 -0.74 5.56
N LEU A 410 -1.20 -1.59 5.90
CA LEU A 410 -1.41 -2.87 5.20
C LEU A 410 -1.68 -2.66 3.69
N HIS A 411 -2.50 -1.68 3.33
CA HIS A 411 -2.78 -1.32 1.93
C HIS A 411 -1.50 -0.89 1.19
N TYR A 412 -0.76 0.08 1.72
CA TYR A 412 0.45 0.58 1.06
C TYR A 412 1.57 -0.47 1.00
N MET A 413 1.66 -1.38 1.98
CA MET A 413 2.60 -2.49 1.95
C MET A 413 2.21 -3.52 0.88
N ASN A 414 0.92 -3.86 0.71
CA ASN A 414 0.47 -4.74 -0.37
C ASN A 414 0.75 -4.15 -1.76
N ALA A 415 0.59 -2.84 -1.90
CA ALA A 415 0.95 -2.11 -3.11
C ALA A 415 2.48 -1.96 -3.32
N GLY A 416 3.30 -2.37 -2.35
CA GLY A 416 4.77 -2.23 -2.42
C GLY A 416 5.25 -0.78 -2.41
N ARG A 417 4.48 0.14 -1.80
CA ARG A 417 4.75 1.58 -1.76
C ARG A 417 5.37 2.05 -0.44
N LEU A 418 5.46 1.18 0.57
CA LEU A 418 6.16 1.45 1.82
C LEU A 418 7.38 0.54 1.99
N PRO A 419 8.46 1.05 2.61
CA PRO A 419 9.63 0.26 2.99
C PRO A 419 9.32 -0.88 3.97
N VAL A 420 10.14 -1.94 3.94
CA VAL A 420 9.93 -3.16 4.75
C VAL A 420 9.87 -2.92 6.25
N ARG A 421 10.53 -1.85 6.75
CA ARG A 421 10.50 -1.47 8.18
C ARG A 421 9.09 -1.21 8.71
N TYR A 422 8.15 -0.81 7.86
CA TYR A 422 6.75 -0.57 8.23
C TYR A 422 5.96 -1.86 8.54
N LEU A 423 6.50 -3.06 8.25
CA LEU A 423 5.93 -4.31 8.80
C LEU A 423 5.91 -4.31 10.33
N ALA A 424 6.82 -3.58 10.97
CA ALA A 424 6.86 -3.44 12.43
C ALA A 424 5.56 -2.82 12.99
N PHE A 425 4.92 -1.92 12.25
CA PHE A 425 3.63 -1.34 12.64
C PHE A 425 2.52 -2.40 12.70
N LEU A 426 2.54 -3.35 11.75
CA LEU A 426 1.56 -4.44 11.70
C LEU A 426 1.79 -5.46 12.83
N VAL A 427 3.02 -5.58 13.34
CA VAL A 427 3.32 -6.39 14.52
C VAL A 427 2.71 -5.75 15.77
N LEU A 428 3.02 -4.47 16.01
CA LEU A 428 2.50 -3.70 17.16
C LEU A 428 0.96 -3.74 17.18
N ALA A 429 0.34 -3.42 16.04
CA ALA A 429 -1.11 -3.35 15.89
C ALA A 429 -1.86 -4.64 16.26
N GLN A 430 -1.22 -5.82 16.23
CA GLN A 430 -1.85 -7.12 16.52
C GLN A 430 -1.97 -7.44 18.00
N VAL A 431 -1.09 -6.89 18.84
CA VAL A 431 -1.04 -7.23 20.27
C VAL A 431 -2.27 -6.77 21.06
N PRO A 432 -2.81 -5.55 20.86
CA PRO A 432 -4.03 -5.14 21.55
C PRO A 432 -5.31 -5.75 20.98
N MET A 433 -5.26 -6.43 19.83
CA MET A 433 -6.47 -6.95 19.15
C MET A 433 -7.12 -8.12 19.89
N GLY A 434 -8.46 -8.17 19.83
CA GLY A 434 -9.25 -9.34 20.22
C GLY A 434 -8.87 -10.60 19.44
N LYS A 435 -9.15 -11.78 20.00
CA LYS A 435 -8.69 -13.07 19.45
C LYS A 435 -9.14 -13.33 18.00
N ASP A 436 -10.37 -12.94 17.65
CA ASP A 436 -10.93 -13.25 16.33
C ASP A 436 -10.46 -12.23 15.28
N ASP A 437 -10.43 -10.94 15.61
CA ASP A 437 -9.88 -9.91 14.73
C ASP A 437 -8.40 -10.14 14.46
N ARG A 438 -7.65 -10.55 15.48
CA ARG A 438 -6.23 -10.92 15.34
C ARG A 438 -6.03 -12.06 14.36
N LYS A 439 -6.89 -13.09 14.36
CA LYS A 439 -6.79 -14.20 13.40
C LYS A 439 -7.04 -13.73 11.96
N ALA A 440 -8.09 -12.94 11.75
CA ALA A 440 -8.43 -12.40 10.43
C ALA A 440 -7.30 -11.50 9.90
N PHE A 441 -6.77 -10.63 10.77
CA PHE A 441 -5.67 -9.75 10.42
C PHE A 441 -4.36 -10.50 10.17
N LYS A 442 -4.03 -11.49 11.00
CA LYS A 442 -2.89 -12.39 10.78
C LYS A 442 -2.95 -13.02 9.39
N PHE A 443 -4.12 -13.50 8.97
CA PHE A 443 -4.30 -14.06 7.62
C PHE A 443 -3.97 -13.04 6.51
N ALA A 444 -4.41 -11.79 6.67
CA ALA A 444 -4.09 -10.73 5.71
C ALA A 444 -2.58 -10.42 5.65
N VAL A 445 -1.92 -10.35 6.82
CA VAL A 445 -0.47 -10.15 6.91
C VAL A 445 0.30 -11.34 6.32
N SER A 446 -0.10 -12.58 6.58
CA SER A 446 0.53 -13.77 5.99
C SER A 446 0.46 -13.76 4.46
N ARG A 447 -0.66 -13.29 3.88
CA ARG A 447 -0.78 -13.11 2.42
C ARG A 447 0.19 -12.05 1.89
N LEU A 448 0.35 -10.92 2.59
CA LEU A 448 1.34 -9.90 2.26
C LEU A 448 2.76 -10.48 2.25
N ILE A 449 3.15 -11.20 3.30
CA ILE A 449 4.49 -11.82 3.40
C ILE A 449 4.73 -12.83 2.26
N ALA A 450 3.74 -13.68 1.96
CA ALA A 450 3.82 -14.62 0.85
C ALA A 450 4.00 -13.91 -0.50
N ASN A 451 3.29 -12.79 -0.72
CA ASN A 451 3.43 -11.96 -1.93
C ASN A 451 4.82 -11.33 -2.04
N MET A 452 5.37 -10.82 -0.93
CA MET A 452 6.74 -10.27 -0.89
C MET A 452 7.79 -11.33 -1.24
N ARG A 453 7.70 -12.53 -0.63
CA ARG A 453 8.58 -13.66 -0.94
C ARG A 453 8.47 -14.10 -2.41
N ALA A 454 7.26 -14.17 -2.94
CA ALA A 454 7.03 -14.50 -4.35
C ALA A 454 7.64 -13.45 -5.29
N ARG A 455 7.55 -12.15 -4.95
CA ARG A 455 8.18 -11.07 -5.72
C ARG A 455 9.71 -11.19 -5.71
N LEU A 456 10.30 -11.46 -4.55
CA LEU A 456 11.75 -11.70 -4.42
C LEU A 456 12.21 -12.91 -5.23
N GLN A 457 11.45 -14.00 -5.21
CA GLN A 457 11.76 -15.20 -6.00
C GLN A 457 11.76 -14.90 -7.50
N ARG A 458 10.75 -14.17 -8.00
CA ARG A 458 10.69 -13.75 -9.41
C ARG A 458 11.91 -12.92 -9.82
N LEU A 459 12.36 -12.02 -8.93
CA LEU A 459 13.57 -11.22 -9.18
C LEU A 459 14.83 -12.09 -9.25
N LYS A 460 14.99 -13.06 -8.34
CA LYS A 460 16.10 -14.02 -8.36
C LYS A 460 16.11 -14.82 -9.65
N GLU A 461 14.95 -15.32 -10.08
CA GLU A 461 14.80 -16.08 -11.33
C GLU A 461 15.06 -15.20 -12.57
N ALA A 462 14.64 -13.93 -12.57
CA ALA A 462 14.94 -12.98 -13.64
C ALA A 462 16.44 -12.68 -13.74
N THR A 463 17.09 -12.46 -12.60
CA THR A 463 18.55 -12.21 -12.51
C THR A 463 19.35 -13.44 -12.96
N ALA A 464 18.95 -14.64 -12.53
CA ALA A 464 19.58 -15.89 -12.94
C ALA A 464 19.42 -16.14 -14.45
N ARG A 465 18.26 -15.81 -15.02
CA ARG A 465 18.03 -15.86 -16.47
C ARG A 465 18.89 -14.86 -17.23
N ALA A 466 19.01 -13.62 -16.74
CA ALA A 466 19.89 -12.62 -17.33
C ALA A 466 21.35 -13.12 -17.35
N SER A 467 21.84 -13.67 -16.23
CA SER A 467 23.21 -14.20 -16.14
C SER A 467 23.49 -15.39 -17.07
N ARG A 468 22.47 -16.20 -17.41
CA ARG A 468 22.57 -17.29 -18.40
C ARG A 468 22.43 -16.82 -19.84
N GLY A 469 21.81 -15.66 -20.07
CA GLY A 469 21.63 -15.05 -21.40
C GLY A 469 22.77 -14.13 -21.81
N THR A 470 23.61 -13.66 -20.88
CA THR A 470 24.73 -12.75 -21.16
C THR A 470 26.00 -13.50 -21.55
N GLY A 471 25.94 -14.18 -22.70
CA GLY A 471 27.10 -14.45 -23.56
C GLY A 471 27.28 -13.36 -24.63
N GLY A 472 26.75 -12.15 -24.41
CA GLY A 472 26.86 -11.03 -25.35
C GLY A 472 26.34 -9.73 -24.74
N ARG A 473 27.27 -8.78 -24.60
CA ARG A 473 27.18 -7.33 -24.34
C ARG A 473 25.94 -6.75 -23.64
N GLY A 474 26.22 -6.09 -22.52
CA GLY A 474 25.25 -5.40 -21.68
C GLY A 474 24.65 -4.15 -22.32
N ASP A 475 23.38 -3.96 -22.01
CA ASP A 475 22.79 -2.67 -21.75
C ASP A 475 21.70 -2.88 -20.67
N ALA A 476 21.75 -2.09 -19.61
CA ALA A 476 20.94 -2.25 -18.41
C ALA A 476 19.88 -1.15 -18.36
N THR A 477 18.67 -1.47 -18.80
CA THR A 477 17.45 -0.70 -18.49
C THR A 477 16.35 -1.66 -18.10
N MET A 478 16.10 -1.82 -16.79
CA MET A 478 14.93 -2.53 -16.28
C MET A 478 14.04 -1.54 -15.53
N ASN A 479 12.91 -1.23 -16.14
CA ASN A 479 11.78 -0.56 -15.50
C ASN A 479 10.55 -1.45 -15.79
N ASP A 480 10.27 -2.38 -14.88
CA ASP A 480 9.12 -3.29 -14.98
C ASP A 480 8.17 -2.97 -13.82
N SER A 481 7.24 -2.06 -14.09
CA SER A 481 6.10 -1.73 -13.24
C SER A 481 4.88 -2.51 -13.72
N PHE A 482 4.49 -3.54 -12.97
CA PHE A 482 3.19 -4.21 -13.11
C PHE A 482 2.67 -4.58 -11.72
N ASP A 483 1.69 -3.82 -11.25
CA ASP A 483 0.43 -4.26 -10.62
C ASP A 483 -0.31 -2.96 -10.24
N GLU A 484 -1.23 -2.53 -11.11
CA GLU A 484 -2.07 -1.34 -10.96
C GLU A 484 -3.41 -1.80 -10.35
N GLU A 485 -3.56 -1.63 -9.04
CA GLU A 485 -4.84 -1.77 -8.34
C GLU A 485 -5.46 -0.38 -8.23
N VAL A 486 -6.73 -0.27 -8.62
CA VAL A 486 -7.50 0.98 -8.70
C VAL A 486 -7.68 1.55 -7.30
N ASP A 487 -6.90 2.58 -6.96
CA ASP A 487 -7.08 3.38 -5.74
C ASP A 487 -8.04 4.54 -6.05
N LEU A 488 -9.09 4.68 -5.26
CA LEU A 488 -10.11 5.73 -5.36
C LEU A 488 -9.64 7.11 -4.86
N ASP A 489 -8.35 7.28 -4.56
CA ASP A 489 -7.79 8.53 -4.07
C ASP A 489 -6.52 8.94 -4.84
N ALA A 490 -6.73 9.84 -5.80
CA ALA A 490 -5.80 10.56 -6.66
C ALA A 490 -5.40 9.93 -8.02
N SER A 491 -5.61 10.78 -9.02
CA SER A 491 -5.28 10.75 -10.43
C SER A 491 -3.87 10.24 -10.78
N GLN A 492 -3.84 9.30 -11.73
CA GLN A 492 -2.79 8.92 -12.67
C GLN A 492 -1.34 8.90 -12.15
N ASP A 493 -0.90 7.69 -11.79
CA ASP A 493 0.46 7.30 -11.45
C ASP A 493 1.22 6.91 -12.73
N LYS A 494 1.93 7.86 -13.36
CA LYS A 494 2.97 7.55 -14.36
C LYS A 494 4.17 8.47 -14.16
N GLY A 495 5.21 7.94 -13.54
CA GLY A 495 6.49 8.63 -13.40
C GLY A 495 7.54 7.78 -12.70
N GLY A 496 8.19 6.89 -13.44
CA GLY A 496 9.42 6.25 -12.97
C GLY A 496 10.53 7.30 -12.89
N ALA A 497 10.82 7.76 -11.68
CA ALA A 497 12.02 8.55 -11.39
C ALA A 497 13.16 7.57 -11.08
N ARG A 498 14.23 7.71 -11.87
CA ARG A 498 15.52 7.03 -11.73
C ARG A 498 16.09 7.36 -10.35
N ALA A 499 16.55 6.34 -9.62
CA ALA A 499 17.30 6.56 -8.39
C ALA A 499 18.53 7.42 -8.71
N GLY A 500 18.53 8.67 -8.23
CA GLY A 500 19.70 9.52 -8.19
C GLY A 500 20.57 9.07 -7.03
N ASP A 501 21.84 8.85 -7.32
CA ASP A 501 22.87 8.52 -6.35
C ASP A 501 22.91 9.60 -5.25
N VAL A 502 22.89 9.16 -4.00
CA VAL A 502 23.15 10.02 -2.83
C VAL A 502 24.52 9.60 -2.31
N ASP A 503 25.52 10.42 -2.63
CA ASP A 503 26.83 10.35 -2.00
C ASP A 503 26.67 10.72 -0.52
N MET A 504 26.80 9.72 0.34
CA MET A 504 27.04 9.93 1.78
C MET A 504 28.53 10.18 1.94
N GLU A 505 28.92 11.44 2.12
CA GLU A 505 30.23 11.79 2.66
C GLU A 505 30.29 11.34 4.13
N ALA A 506 31.07 10.28 4.39
CA ALA A 506 31.47 9.87 5.71
C ALA A 506 32.91 10.35 5.96
N GLU A 507 33.07 11.22 6.96
CA GLU A 507 34.38 11.65 7.44
C GLU A 507 35.25 10.46 7.88
N ALA A 508 36.53 10.58 7.57
CA ALA A 508 37.52 9.53 7.64
C ALA A 508 37.93 9.16 9.07
N GLY A 509 37.88 7.86 9.37
CA GLY A 509 38.55 7.28 10.53
C GLY A 509 38.43 5.76 10.61
N GLY A 510 39.46 5.03 10.19
CA GLY A 510 39.64 3.60 10.47
C GLY A 510 39.55 2.67 9.24
N LYS A 511 40.71 2.24 8.75
CA LYS A 511 40.87 1.31 7.63
C LYS A 511 40.35 -0.10 8.00
N GLY A 512 39.34 -0.58 7.26
CA GLY A 512 39.15 -2.01 7.04
C GLY A 512 37.76 -2.61 7.26
N GLU A 513 36.66 -1.98 6.85
CA GLU A 513 35.35 -2.62 6.51
C GLU A 513 34.28 -1.54 6.23
N ALA A 514 34.34 -0.83 5.10
CA ALA A 514 33.40 0.26 4.81
C ALA A 514 33.03 0.35 3.33
N SER A 515 32.37 -0.67 2.80
CA SER A 515 31.55 -0.50 1.58
C SER A 515 30.11 -0.74 1.99
N GLY A 516 29.23 0.27 1.95
CA GLY A 516 27.81 0.12 2.26
C GLY A 516 27.08 -0.86 1.32
N PRO A 517 25.78 -1.13 1.55
CA PRO A 517 25.00 -1.99 0.66
C PRO A 517 24.92 -1.38 -0.75
N SER A 518 25.09 -2.19 -1.79
CA SER A 518 24.86 -1.74 -3.17
C SER A 518 23.37 -1.43 -3.41
N ALA A 519 23.05 -0.68 -4.47
CA ALA A 519 21.64 -0.42 -4.84
C ALA A 519 20.82 -1.72 -5.02
N ALA A 520 21.43 -2.77 -5.56
CA ALA A 520 20.81 -4.09 -5.69
C ALA A 520 20.57 -4.77 -4.33
N ASP A 521 21.47 -4.56 -3.35
CA ASP A 521 21.29 -5.07 -2.00
C ASP A 521 20.18 -4.31 -1.28
N VAL A 522 20.13 -2.97 -1.39
CA VAL A 522 19.05 -2.14 -0.85
C VAL A 522 17.70 -2.61 -1.40
N GLN A 523 17.61 -2.82 -2.71
CA GLN A 523 16.38 -3.31 -3.34
C GLN A 523 15.97 -4.68 -2.76
N ARG A 524 16.91 -5.64 -2.66
CA ARG A 524 16.65 -6.97 -2.09
C ARG A 524 16.20 -6.89 -0.63
N ILE A 525 16.84 -6.06 0.18
CA ILE A 525 16.50 -5.83 1.60
C ILE A 525 15.05 -5.39 1.72
N GLN A 526 14.61 -4.43 0.89
CA GLN A 526 13.23 -3.94 0.90
C GLN A 526 12.18 -4.99 0.51
N MET A 527 12.57 -6.11 -0.11
CA MET A 527 11.68 -7.20 -0.47
C MET A 527 11.73 -8.40 0.48
N MET A 528 12.59 -8.39 1.50
CA MET A 528 12.76 -9.48 2.47
C MET A 528 12.05 -9.16 3.78
N PRO A 529 10.91 -9.81 4.08
CA PRO A 529 10.16 -9.59 5.33
C PRO A 529 10.98 -9.69 6.61
N GLU A 530 12.00 -10.53 6.61
CA GLU A 530 12.89 -10.78 7.74
C GLU A 530 13.66 -9.51 8.16
N TYR A 531 13.88 -8.56 7.24
CA TYR A 531 14.48 -7.26 7.55
C TYR A 531 13.54 -6.29 8.30
N ALA A 532 12.30 -6.69 8.59
CA ALA A 532 11.47 -5.99 9.56
C ALA A 532 11.96 -6.18 11.00
N VAL A 533 12.66 -7.29 11.30
CA VAL A 533 13.06 -7.65 12.68
C VAL A 533 13.89 -6.57 13.36
N PRO A 534 14.93 -5.98 12.75
CA PRO A 534 15.71 -4.93 13.41
C PRO A 534 14.86 -3.71 13.78
N ALA A 535 13.95 -3.29 12.90
CA ALA A 535 13.05 -2.17 13.15
C ALA A 535 12.06 -2.50 14.28
N THR A 536 11.46 -3.69 14.26
CA THR A 536 10.54 -4.12 15.33
C THR A 536 11.23 -4.24 16.68
N VAL A 537 12.44 -4.80 16.74
CA VAL A 537 13.22 -4.88 17.99
C VAL A 537 13.53 -3.48 18.52
N HIS A 538 13.93 -2.55 17.65
CA HIS A 538 14.19 -1.16 18.03
C HIS A 538 12.93 -0.46 18.53
N LEU A 539 11.78 -0.66 17.88
CA LEU A 539 10.49 -0.13 18.34
C LEU A 539 10.08 -0.68 19.72
N ILE A 540 10.15 -2.01 19.91
CA ILE A 540 9.79 -2.64 21.19
C ILE A 540 10.70 -2.12 22.31
N ALA A 541 12.00 -1.94 22.04
CA ALA A 541 12.97 -1.44 23.02
C ALA A 541 12.74 0.03 23.45
N HIS A 542 11.99 0.79 22.64
CA HIS A 542 11.65 2.20 22.87
C HIS A 542 10.16 2.41 23.16
N LEU A 543 9.42 1.35 23.48
CA LEU A 543 8.04 1.49 23.92
C LEU A 543 7.97 2.43 25.14
N PRO A 544 6.99 3.36 25.21
CA PRO A 544 6.90 4.32 26.30
C PRO A 544 6.80 3.67 27.70
N ASP A 545 6.23 2.47 27.75
CA ASP A 545 5.99 1.64 28.92
C ASP A 545 7.03 0.49 29.08
N PHE A 546 8.20 0.59 28.43
CA PHE A 546 9.25 -0.42 28.57
C PHE A 546 9.74 -0.55 30.03
N PRO A 547 9.92 -1.77 30.56
CA PRO A 547 10.32 -1.98 31.95
C PRO A 547 11.73 -1.47 32.24
N THR A 548 11.88 -0.73 33.35
CA THR A 548 13.18 -0.27 33.86
C THR A 548 13.97 -1.38 34.57
N ASP A 549 13.29 -2.29 35.26
CA ASP A 549 13.84 -3.55 35.79
C ASP A 549 13.10 -4.76 35.19
N VAL A 550 13.88 -5.66 34.60
CA VAL A 550 13.41 -6.95 34.05
C VAL A 550 12.80 -7.87 35.11
N ASN A 551 13.15 -7.68 36.39
CA ASN A 551 12.57 -8.42 37.51
C ASN A 551 11.28 -7.78 38.08
N GLY A 552 10.86 -6.64 37.52
CA GLY A 552 9.64 -5.94 37.93
C GLY A 552 9.74 -5.13 39.21
N ARG A 553 10.93 -5.00 39.83
CA ARG A 553 11.10 -4.23 41.07
C ARG A 553 11.37 -2.76 40.76
N GLY A 554 10.48 -1.88 41.22
CA GLY A 554 10.64 -0.44 41.02
C GLY A 554 10.25 0.07 39.63
N ASN A 555 9.55 -0.74 38.84
CA ASN A 555 8.94 -0.29 37.59
C ASN A 555 7.81 0.70 37.91
N ALA A 556 7.60 1.68 37.01
CA ALA A 556 6.46 2.57 37.09
C ALA A 556 5.14 1.81 36.92
N ASP A 557 4.06 2.35 37.48
CA ASP A 557 2.71 1.82 37.26
C ASP A 557 2.38 1.85 35.76
N GLY A 558 1.96 0.70 35.22
CA GLY A 558 1.65 0.53 33.80
C GLY A 558 2.82 0.05 32.92
N ALA A 559 4.04 -0.13 33.47
CA ALA A 559 5.14 -0.70 32.72
C ALA A 559 4.88 -2.15 32.28
N LEU A 560 5.29 -2.49 31.06
CA LEU A 560 5.13 -3.83 30.50
C LEU A 560 5.95 -4.86 31.26
N THR A 561 5.36 -6.04 31.42
CA THR A 561 6.06 -7.23 31.89
C THR A 561 6.87 -7.86 30.74
N LEU A 562 7.89 -8.64 31.08
CA LEU A 562 8.61 -9.44 30.08
C LEU A 562 7.68 -10.35 29.26
N LYS A 563 6.57 -10.82 29.85
CA LYS A 563 5.58 -11.66 29.14
C LYS A 563 4.80 -10.87 28.08
N GLU A 564 4.49 -9.61 28.36
CA GLU A 564 3.84 -8.73 27.38
C GLU A 564 4.81 -8.35 26.27
N LEU A 565 6.07 -8.04 26.58
CA LEU A 565 7.12 -7.89 25.57
C LEU A 565 7.29 -9.15 24.70
N GLN A 566 7.23 -10.33 25.33
CA GLN A 566 7.28 -11.60 24.60
C GLN A 566 6.08 -11.76 23.65
N ALA A 567 4.90 -11.22 23.95
CA ALA A 567 3.74 -11.30 23.06
C ALA A 567 3.98 -10.53 21.73
N TYR A 568 4.59 -9.35 21.79
CA TYR A 568 5.03 -8.61 20.58
C TYR A 568 6.02 -9.44 19.76
N VAL A 569 7.01 -10.03 20.42
CA VAL A 569 8.03 -10.86 19.78
C VAL A 569 7.43 -12.12 19.16
N GLU A 570 6.48 -12.77 19.81
CA GLU A 570 5.79 -13.96 19.29
C GLU A 570 5.03 -13.63 18.02
N VAL A 571 4.30 -12.50 17.98
CA VAL A 571 3.63 -12.02 16.76
C VAL A 571 4.65 -11.76 15.64
N MET A 572 5.76 -11.10 15.95
CA MET A 572 6.81 -10.84 14.97
C MET A 572 7.37 -12.15 14.39
N VAL A 573 7.77 -13.09 15.24
CA VAL A 573 8.36 -14.37 14.83
C VAL A 573 7.35 -15.18 14.03
N ASP A 574 6.09 -15.23 14.45
CA ASP A 574 5.02 -15.91 13.72
C ASP A 574 4.76 -15.27 12.34
N MET A 575 4.96 -13.96 12.20
CA MET A 575 4.87 -13.24 10.93
C MET A 575 6.04 -13.54 9.98
N VAL A 576 7.30 -13.48 10.47
CA VAL A 576 8.49 -13.54 9.60
C VAL A 576 9.14 -14.93 9.52
N ALA A 577 9.01 -15.79 10.51
CA ALA A 577 9.68 -17.08 10.54
C ALA A 577 8.82 -18.22 9.98
N SER A 578 7.49 -18.04 9.92
CA SER A 578 6.55 -19.07 9.47
C SER A 578 6.32 -19.03 7.95
N ASP A 579 6.36 -20.20 7.29
CA ASP A 579 5.79 -20.44 5.95
C ASP A 579 4.59 -21.40 6.15
N GLY A 580 3.44 -20.86 6.58
CA GLY A 580 2.32 -21.70 7.05
C GLY A 580 2.53 -22.19 8.50
N ASP A 581 2.35 -23.49 8.76
CA ASP A 581 2.45 -24.09 10.11
C ASP A 581 3.88 -24.56 10.50
N ALA A 582 4.90 -24.34 9.65
CA ALA A 582 6.27 -24.77 9.90
C ALA A 582 7.30 -23.64 9.64
N LEU A 583 8.34 -23.58 10.48
CA LEU A 583 9.48 -22.68 10.27
C LEU A 583 10.28 -23.14 9.05
N ASN A 584 10.70 -22.19 8.22
CA ASN A 584 11.63 -22.43 7.12
C ASN A 584 13.07 -22.48 7.68
N PRO A 585 13.80 -23.60 7.58
CA PRO A 585 15.16 -23.74 8.14
C PRO A 585 16.15 -22.68 7.65
N GLY A 586 15.99 -22.20 6.40
CA GLY A 586 16.81 -21.13 5.83
C GLY A 586 16.54 -19.75 6.42
N ASN A 587 15.33 -19.51 6.94
CA ASN A 587 14.97 -18.25 7.58
C ASN A 587 15.46 -18.22 9.03
N THR A 588 15.42 -19.34 9.74
CA THR A 588 15.88 -19.42 11.14
C THR A 588 17.36 -19.10 11.29
N SER A 589 18.21 -19.72 10.47
CA SER A 589 19.66 -19.45 10.44
C SER A 589 19.99 -17.99 10.11
N PHE A 590 19.28 -17.42 9.13
CA PHE A 590 19.38 -16.00 8.76
C PHE A 590 19.02 -15.07 9.92
N LEU A 591 17.87 -15.30 10.57
CA LEU A 591 17.41 -14.50 11.70
C LEU A 591 18.36 -14.62 12.91
N LEU A 592 18.84 -15.83 13.24
CA LEU A 592 19.81 -16.01 14.33
C LEU A 592 21.14 -15.28 14.06
N HIS A 593 21.60 -15.25 12.81
CA HIS A 593 22.79 -14.49 12.44
C HIS A 593 22.55 -12.96 12.54
N MET A 594 21.36 -12.49 12.13
CA MET A 594 20.95 -11.09 12.28
C MET A 594 20.94 -10.66 13.75
N LEU A 595 20.34 -11.46 14.63
CA LEU A 595 20.30 -11.22 16.07
C LEU A 595 21.69 -11.21 16.71
N ARG A 596 22.59 -12.10 16.27
CA ARG A 596 24.00 -12.09 16.70
C ARG A 596 24.69 -10.78 16.34
N ARG A 597 24.45 -10.26 15.14
CA ARG A 597 24.99 -8.97 14.71
C ARG A 597 24.39 -7.81 15.51
N MET A 598 23.08 -7.80 15.74
CA MET A 598 22.41 -6.79 16.57
C MET A 598 22.94 -6.78 18.01
N ARG A 599 23.35 -7.95 18.54
CA ARG A 599 23.95 -8.08 19.88
C ARG A 599 25.36 -7.46 19.97
N GLN A 600 26.03 -7.27 18.82
CA GLN A 600 27.35 -6.64 18.71
C GLN A 600 27.26 -5.12 18.40
N CYS A 601 26.04 -4.60 18.32
CA CYS A 601 25.78 -3.19 18.07
C CYS A 601 25.23 -2.52 19.34
N ASP A 602 25.50 -1.24 19.50
CA ASP A 602 24.84 -0.38 20.47
C ASP A 602 23.60 0.25 19.83
N ASP A 603 22.69 0.71 20.67
CA ASP A 603 21.54 1.49 20.24
C ASP A 603 21.97 2.90 19.85
N THR A 604 21.76 3.27 18.59
CA THR A 604 22.13 4.61 18.08
C THR A 604 21.38 5.73 18.79
N GLN A 605 20.12 5.50 19.18
CA GLN A 605 19.26 6.51 19.80
C GLN A 605 19.54 6.64 21.31
N SER A 606 19.85 5.51 21.96
CA SER A 606 20.12 5.46 23.40
C SER A 606 21.42 4.69 23.71
N PRO A 607 22.61 5.24 23.39
CA PRO A 607 23.88 4.52 23.58
C PRO A 607 24.07 4.04 25.03
N GLY A 608 24.45 2.78 25.19
CA GLY A 608 24.62 2.12 26.50
C GLY A 608 23.32 1.57 27.11
N SER A 609 22.16 1.77 26.46
CA SER A 609 20.90 1.16 26.87
C SER A 609 20.92 -0.36 26.72
N ARG A 610 20.33 -1.07 27.69
CA ARG A 610 20.22 -2.53 27.64
C ARG A 610 18.95 -3.01 26.93
N ASN A 611 18.02 -2.12 26.60
CA ASN A 611 16.68 -2.47 26.15
C ASN A 611 16.70 -3.29 24.86
N VAL A 612 17.44 -2.82 23.85
CA VAL A 612 17.60 -3.52 22.57
C VAL A 612 18.18 -4.93 22.76
N HIS A 613 19.10 -5.10 23.70
CA HIS A 613 19.70 -6.40 24.02
C HIS A 613 18.74 -7.33 24.77
N ILE A 614 17.92 -6.79 25.68
CA ILE A 614 16.85 -7.55 26.37
C ILE A 614 15.85 -8.08 25.36
N VAL A 615 15.35 -7.22 24.46
CA VAL A 615 14.41 -7.62 23.42
C VAL A 615 15.06 -8.65 22.49
N ASN A 616 16.30 -8.43 22.06
CA ASN A 616 17.06 -9.38 21.24
C ASN A 616 17.16 -10.79 21.89
N ASP A 617 17.42 -10.85 23.20
CA ASP A 617 17.42 -12.13 23.95
C ASP A 617 16.04 -12.79 23.97
N ILE A 618 14.96 -12.02 24.13
CA ILE A 618 13.58 -12.55 24.04
C ILE A 618 13.33 -13.13 22.64
N VAL A 619 13.70 -12.43 21.57
CA VAL A 619 13.54 -12.92 20.19
C VAL A 619 14.34 -14.21 19.99
N ARG A 620 15.59 -14.26 20.45
CA ARG A 620 16.42 -15.45 20.36
C ARG A 620 15.80 -16.63 21.13
N ASN A 621 15.27 -16.39 22.32
CA ASN A 621 14.61 -17.42 23.14
C ASN A 621 13.34 -17.95 22.43
N VAL A 622 12.53 -17.09 21.82
CA VAL A 622 11.34 -17.51 21.08
C VAL A 622 11.71 -18.30 19.81
N LEU A 623 12.70 -17.85 19.04
CA LEU A 623 13.15 -18.56 17.83
C LEU A 623 13.75 -19.93 18.15
N THR A 624 14.57 -20.03 19.20
CA THR A 624 15.25 -21.28 19.57
C THR A 624 14.30 -22.36 20.12
N ARG A 625 13.14 -22.00 20.69
CA ARG A 625 12.08 -22.97 21.04
C ARG A 625 11.57 -23.75 19.82
N ASN A 626 11.62 -23.12 18.65
CA ASN A 626 11.06 -23.65 17.41
C ASN A 626 12.11 -24.35 16.53
N VAL A 627 13.39 -24.31 16.91
CA VAL A 627 14.47 -25.06 16.27
C VAL A 627 14.33 -26.54 16.59
N LYS A 628 14.19 -27.37 15.54
CA LYS A 628 13.99 -28.83 15.68
C LYS A 628 15.19 -29.63 15.16
N THR A 629 16.01 -29.04 14.29
CA THR A 629 17.07 -29.75 13.57
C THR A 629 18.38 -28.96 13.58
N ASP A 630 19.51 -29.67 13.49
CA ASP A 630 20.86 -29.06 13.45
C ASP A 630 21.07 -28.19 12.19
N SER A 631 20.34 -28.47 11.11
CA SER A 631 20.30 -27.63 9.90
C SER A 631 19.75 -26.21 10.14
N ASP A 632 18.86 -26.03 11.12
CA ASP A 632 18.32 -24.71 11.49
C ASP A 632 19.39 -23.80 12.13
N LEU A 633 20.49 -24.39 12.62
CA LEU A 633 21.64 -23.71 13.23
C LEU A 633 22.79 -23.49 12.26
N SER A 634 22.62 -23.84 10.98
CA SER A 634 23.64 -23.63 9.95
C SER A 634 24.06 -22.17 9.85
N GLN A 635 25.33 -21.92 9.52
CA GLN A 635 25.83 -20.55 9.38
C GLN A 635 25.27 -19.93 8.10
N TYR A 636 24.63 -18.77 8.22
CA TYR A 636 24.15 -18.02 7.06
C TYR A 636 25.35 -17.52 6.21
N PRO A 637 25.42 -17.83 4.91
CA PRO A 637 26.59 -17.54 4.08
C PRO A 637 26.63 -16.11 3.53
N GLY A 638 25.54 -15.33 3.65
CA GLY A 638 25.44 -13.97 3.11
C GLY A 638 25.79 -12.87 4.11
N LYS A 639 26.01 -11.66 3.59
CA LYS A 639 26.18 -10.45 4.43
C LYS A 639 24.82 -9.93 4.90
N ILE A 640 24.74 -9.53 6.17
CA ILE A 640 23.54 -8.92 6.77
C ILE A 640 23.81 -7.43 7.00
N TRP A 641 22.89 -6.58 6.57
CA TRP A 641 22.99 -5.12 6.73
C TRP A 641 22.02 -4.65 7.81
N LEU A 642 22.53 -4.05 8.89
CA LEU A 642 21.66 -3.46 9.90
C LEU A 642 21.41 -1.97 9.60
N PRO A 643 20.22 -1.43 9.89
CA PRO A 643 19.96 0.00 9.76
C PRO A 643 20.85 0.82 10.68
N VAL A 644 21.75 1.63 10.12
CA VAL A 644 22.75 2.41 10.87
C VAL A 644 22.08 3.46 11.78
N ALA A 645 20.89 3.94 11.39
CA ALA A 645 20.09 4.85 12.18
C ALA A 645 19.58 4.22 13.51
N CYS A 646 19.54 2.89 13.60
CA CYS A 646 19.12 2.17 14.82
C CYS A 646 20.27 1.47 15.54
N PHE A 647 21.29 1.03 14.79
CA PHE A 647 22.38 0.20 15.31
C PHE A 647 23.75 0.77 14.90
N THR A 648 24.58 1.10 15.89
CA THR A 648 25.99 1.49 15.69
C THR A 648 26.91 0.40 16.21
N GLN A 649 28.10 0.25 15.64
CA GLN A 649 29.04 -0.79 16.09
C GLN A 649 29.60 -0.42 17.47
N LEU A 650 29.63 -1.38 18.42
CA LEU A 650 30.25 -1.15 19.71
C LEU A 650 31.73 -0.78 19.50
N ALA A 651 32.16 0.39 19.99
CA ALA A 651 33.57 0.70 20.11
C ALA A 651 34.21 -0.35 21.03
N SER A 652 35.43 -0.79 20.72
CA SER A 652 36.17 -1.75 21.54
C SER A 652 36.55 -1.14 22.91
N GLY A 653 35.58 -1.10 23.83
CA GLY A 653 35.65 -0.64 25.22
C GLY A 653 35.00 -1.66 26.16
N PRO A 654 35.07 -1.50 27.50
CA PRO A 654 34.97 -2.59 28.47
C PRO A 654 33.71 -3.42 28.23
N VAL A 655 34.01 -4.65 27.83
CA VAL A 655 33.10 -5.71 27.43
C VAL A 655 32.05 -5.88 28.53
N PHE A 656 30.86 -5.30 28.36
CA PHE A 656 29.66 -5.97 28.85
C PHE A 656 29.79 -7.42 28.41
N SER A 657 29.63 -8.40 29.30
CA SER A 657 29.64 -9.80 28.90
C SER A 657 28.59 -10.00 27.80
N VAL A 658 28.97 -9.84 26.54
CA VAL A 658 28.08 -9.88 25.37
C VAL A 658 27.43 -11.27 25.29
N MET A 659 27.98 -12.24 26.02
CA MET A 659 27.54 -13.62 26.14
C MET A 659 26.50 -13.90 27.25
N GLU A 660 26.34 -13.06 28.28
CA GLU A 660 25.41 -13.37 29.37
C GLU A 660 23.98 -12.90 29.04
N SER A 661 23.00 -13.81 29.16
CA SER A 661 21.59 -13.51 28.91
C SER A 661 21.10 -12.45 29.90
N LEU A 662 20.51 -11.37 29.39
CA LEU A 662 19.94 -10.29 30.21
C LEU A 662 18.52 -10.62 30.71
N VAL A 663 17.96 -11.72 30.23
CA VAL A 663 16.64 -12.23 30.59
C VAL A 663 16.82 -13.40 31.56
N PRO A 664 15.95 -13.56 32.59
CA PRO A 664 16.08 -14.62 33.58
C PRO A 664 16.22 -16.03 32.95
N PRO A 665 17.06 -16.94 33.49
CA PRO A 665 17.33 -18.24 32.88
C PRO A 665 16.10 -19.12 32.62
N ASP A 666 15.08 -19.02 33.47
CA ASP A 666 13.84 -19.79 33.36
C ASP A 666 12.79 -19.13 32.45
N PHE A 667 13.03 -17.89 32.02
CA PHE A 667 12.10 -17.14 31.20
C PHE A 667 12.03 -17.73 29.79
N GLY A 668 10.94 -18.44 29.51
CA GLY A 668 10.70 -19.04 28.21
C GLY A 668 11.12 -20.50 28.05
N VAL A 669 11.51 -21.17 29.13
CA VAL A 669 11.81 -22.61 29.11
C VAL A 669 10.54 -23.40 29.45
N SER A 670 9.62 -23.54 28.49
CA SER A 670 8.55 -24.55 28.59
C SER A 670 8.86 -25.68 27.61
N ARG A 671 9.69 -26.63 28.05
CA ARG A 671 9.69 -27.97 27.46
C ARG A 671 8.50 -28.70 28.06
N SER A 672 7.40 -28.80 27.30
CA SER A 672 6.36 -29.77 27.66
C SER A 672 7.02 -31.14 27.82
N PRO A 673 6.74 -31.89 28.90
CA PRO A 673 7.44 -33.15 29.15
C PRO A 673 7.00 -34.16 28.10
N THR A 674 7.84 -34.36 27.08
CA THR A 674 7.71 -35.51 26.18
C THR A 674 7.78 -36.76 27.04
N LYS A 675 6.67 -37.52 27.09
CA LYS A 675 6.59 -38.83 27.75
C LYS A 675 7.78 -39.67 27.30
N SER A 676 8.70 -39.95 28.21
CA SER A 676 9.79 -40.90 27.98
C SER A 676 9.21 -42.27 27.61
N PRO A 677 9.73 -42.98 26.59
CA PRO A 677 9.31 -44.33 26.30
C PRO A 677 9.83 -45.26 27.41
N ARG A 678 8.92 -45.82 28.21
CA ARG A 678 9.23 -46.87 29.20
C ARG A 678 9.82 -48.09 28.47
N LYS A 679 11.09 -48.39 28.73
CA LYS A 679 11.73 -49.66 28.37
C LYS A 679 10.95 -50.82 29.01
N LYS A 680 10.48 -51.78 28.20
CA LYS A 680 9.97 -53.08 28.66
C LYS A 680 11.16 -53.97 29.02
N ALA A 681 11.15 -54.52 30.23
CA ALA A 681 11.97 -55.68 30.61
C ALA A 681 11.03 -56.83 31.01
N HIS A 682 11.31 -58.02 30.47
CA HIS A 682 10.62 -59.28 30.71
C HIS A 682 11.17 -60.01 31.95
N GLY A 683 10.33 -60.81 32.62
CA GLY A 683 10.72 -61.87 33.58
C GLY A 683 9.74 -61.98 34.77
N HIS A 684 8.68 -62.79 34.66
CA HIS A 684 8.46 -64.13 35.27
C HIS A 684 7.74 -64.09 36.65
N GLY A 685 6.64 -64.86 36.77
CA GLY A 685 5.68 -64.90 37.89
C GLY A 685 6.15 -65.70 39.13
N PRO A 686 5.27 -66.15 40.07
CA PRO A 686 3.88 -66.59 39.88
C PRO A 686 2.81 -66.04 40.88
N SER A 687 1.55 -66.42 40.61
CA SER A 687 0.24 -66.15 41.26
C SER A 687 0.06 -66.84 42.65
N PRO A 688 -1.13 -66.90 43.33
CA PRO A 688 -2.45 -66.24 43.13
C PRO A 688 -3.19 -65.76 44.43
N ALA A 689 -4.28 -64.98 44.32
CA ALA A 689 -5.55 -65.16 45.09
C ALA A 689 -6.71 -64.21 44.64
N LYS A 690 -7.94 -64.75 44.75
CA LYS A 690 -9.31 -64.31 44.34
C LYS A 690 -9.78 -63.01 45.03
N ALA A 691 -10.81 -62.24 44.61
CA ALA A 691 -12.16 -62.64 44.20
C ALA A 691 -13.02 -61.49 43.56
N ALA A 692 -14.00 -61.91 42.72
CA ALA A 692 -15.37 -61.40 42.40
C ALA A 692 -15.63 -59.87 42.21
N GLY A 693 -16.46 -59.37 41.28
CA GLY A 693 -17.32 -59.95 40.24
C GLY A 693 -18.31 -58.89 39.66
N LYS A 694 -18.84 -59.20 38.46
CA LYS A 694 -20.05 -58.69 37.75
C LYS A 694 -20.02 -57.37 36.95
N GLY A 695 -20.46 -57.48 35.68
CA GLY A 695 -21.20 -56.42 34.95
C GLY A 695 -20.88 -56.30 33.45
N LYS A 696 -21.68 -56.93 32.57
CA LYS A 696 -21.56 -56.95 31.09
C LYS A 696 -22.10 -55.66 30.42
N ALA A 697 -21.52 -55.25 29.28
CA ALA A 697 -22.26 -54.91 28.04
C ALA A 697 -21.31 -54.75 26.82
N LYS A 698 -21.80 -55.18 25.65
CA LYS A 698 -21.09 -55.39 24.36
C LYS A 698 -21.20 -54.18 23.42
N SER A 699 -20.21 -54.04 22.53
CA SER A 699 -20.20 -53.28 21.26
C SER A 699 -21.11 -53.93 20.19
N PRO A 700 -21.51 -53.25 19.07
CA PRO A 700 -20.66 -53.25 17.87
C PRO A 700 -20.79 -52.07 16.85
N ALA A 701 -19.65 -51.80 16.20
CA ALA A 701 -19.36 -51.60 14.76
C ALA A 701 -20.27 -50.77 13.78
N LYS A 702 -19.59 -49.80 13.12
CA LYS A 702 -19.51 -49.46 11.67
C LYS A 702 -20.80 -49.40 10.81
N ARG A 703 -21.06 -48.24 10.19
CA ARG A 703 -21.89 -48.13 8.97
C ARG A 703 -21.37 -47.10 7.96
N ARG A 704 -21.33 -47.53 6.70
CA ARG A 704 -20.90 -46.84 5.47
C ARG A 704 -21.92 -45.78 5.00
N ARG A 705 -21.41 -44.73 4.35
CA ARG A 705 -22.14 -43.74 3.54
C ARG A 705 -22.59 -44.35 2.21
N VAL A 706 -23.81 -44.03 1.76
CA VAL A 706 -24.31 -44.24 0.39
C VAL A 706 -24.91 -42.92 -0.12
N SER A 707 -24.54 -42.63 -1.37
CA SER A 707 -24.89 -41.50 -2.24
C SER A 707 -26.37 -41.46 -2.65
N LYS A 708 -26.91 -40.25 -2.88
CA LYS A 708 -28.12 -40.03 -3.68
C LYS A 708 -27.96 -38.84 -4.64
N SER A 709 -28.38 -39.07 -5.87
CA SER A 709 -28.73 -38.12 -6.92
C SER A 709 -29.92 -38.73 -7.70
N PRO A 710 -30.53 -38.05 -8.69
CA PRO A 710 -31.66 -37.13 -8.59
C PRO A 710 -32.91 -37.65 -9.36
N PRO A 711 -33.98 -36.86 -9.53
CA PRO A 711 -34.81 -37.03 -10.73
C PRO A 711 -35.11 -35.74 -11.50
N ALA A 712 -35.39 -35.93 -12.79
CA ALA A 712 -35.62 -34.94 -13.82
C ALA A 712 -37.11 -34.79 -14.18
N LYS A 713 -37.44 -33.56 -14.62
CA LYS A 713 -38.43 -33.06 -15.59
C LYS A 713 -39.62 -33.91 -16.08
N ALA A 714 -40.80 -33.25 -16.09
CA ALA A 714 -41.80 -33.06 -17.19
C ALA A 714 -43.22 -33.00 -16.57
N GLY A 715 -44.22 -32.23 -16.97
CA GLY A 715 -44.44 -31.26 -18.05
C GLY A 715 -45.97 -31.04 -18.21
N ALA A 716 -46.37 -29.77 -18.39
CA ALA A 716 -47.54 -29.23 -19.13
C ALA A 716 -49.02 -29.59 -18.80
N LYS A 717 -49.82 -28.54 -18.52
CA LYS A 717 -51.11 -28.08 -19.15
C LYS A 717 -51.96 -27.33 -18.09
N ALA A 718 -52.28 -26.04 -18.21
CA ALA A 718 -53.23 -25.33 -19.09
C ALA A 718 -54.68 -25.28 -18.55
N ALA A 719 -55.32 -24.10 -18.74
CA ALA A 719 -56.67 -23.63 -18.34
C ALA A 719 -56.79 -23.15 -16.88
N GLY A 720 -57.42 -22.03 -16.53
CA GLY A 720 -58.25 -21.07 -17.24
C GLY A 720 -59.19 -20.40 -16.22
N THR A 721 -59.41 -19.09 -16.35
CA THR A 721 -60.54 -18.28 -15.84
C THR A 721 -60.85 -18.26 -14.33
N ALA A 722 -60.62 -17.12 -13.67
CA ALA A 722 -61.63 -16.09 -13.36
C ALA A 722 -60.91 -14.80 -12.99
#